data_AF-A0A5N0TG81-F1
#
_entry.id   AF-A0A5N0TG81-F1
#
_cell.length_a   1.000
_cell.length_b   1.000
_cell.length_c   1.000
_cell.angle_alpha   90.00
_cell.angle_beta   90.00
_cell.angle_gamma   90.00
#
_symmetry.space_group_name_H-M   'P 1'
#
loop_
_entity.id
_entity.type
_entity.pdbx_description
1 polymer ?
#
loop_
_entity_poly.entity_id
_entity_poly.type
_entity_poly.pdbx_seq_one_letter_code
_entity_poly.pdbx_strand_id
1 'polypeptide(L)'
;MAEPHPSDWYTDEAVGAPDDDALDRGKFVQGLERVLNRLYGNKQSSVLSLIGSWGSGKSSVLSQLVSKLEQRPEGSQWITIPFNPWYYQDLASLQTGFFRELRSAVPTGPSWRGVRESIAGLGRAVAPFGGLLSVVGFDGSKVIDGFSELIESDQGVASQRRAAENALAKVDSPVLVVVDDVDRLDPPELLLLFKLIRLVGRLPNIHYLLAYDEMTLLDALSRTGLVGADDPRRPIDYLEKIVQVRLDMPPVREEQLSTWVDSSLERLAQDHGLEFDDEASRRFSSAYFAHIRQRLATPRSIKRYLAQVDAFLAGLVEEVDLVDFLIISWIRSAEPLVYRALIANRGRLLGDFSTSSVEWARGNRDVSAEHQYWREMLEGARVSPENIEGVASLLGQLFPRFEHQWSKRNYSYRGDSVGVTRIAHQHYFDRYFAFAVPAEDLPDQVVHAAYEQIIAGDPGPEIETVEAQLPNRADLVLTKLESRTVLGTEDSVKVARWLTKNFHRLPENRAIADSRQRARWFGGRVYSALNPVQRIEVFEEAKLTLDGLSYLTFLSHAAAAQAGDQLAAPADPVALDPADRALAASIGDHLYASIGEGPLQIKDETWSLFWALMRLDLASARKFVWKGLDEHDWEIIDLAARFVSVSIYYGKSKSRRVGEFDLESLGKVVDLPILAARVGVSPEDATVRLEHELPATKENRRLVARRGIAQWFVNHGMASDSEPTKNLTAERGVPGSAEN
;
A
#
# COMPACT_ATOMS: atom_id res chain seq x y z
N MET A 1 -0.32 20.72 -33.35
CA MET A 1 -0.66 19.70 -32.34
C MET A 1 0.29 19.91 -31.19
N ALA A 2 -0.14 20.61 -30.15
CA ALA A 2 0.62 20.71 -28.92
C ALA A 2 -0.11 19.80 -27.94
N GLU A 3 0.48 18.64 -27.65
CA GLU A 3 0.03 17.83 -26.53
C GLU A 3 0.21 18.65 -25.25
N PRO A 4 -0.77 18.65 -24.32
CA PRO A 4 -0.63 19.36 -23.06
C PRO A 4 0.61 18.82 -22.31
N HIS A 5 1.51 19.72 -21.90
CA HIS A 5 2.82 19.38 -21.34
C HIS A 5 2.62 18.76 -19.93
N PRO A 6 3.51 17.87 -19.45
CA PRO A 6 3.44 17.27 -18.10
C PRO A 6 3.31 18.28 -16.93
N SER A 7 3.57 19.57 -17.15
CA SER A 7 3.35 20.66 -16.18
C SER A 7 1.87 20.99 -15.91
N ASP A 8 0.93 20.54 -16.74
CA ASP A 8 -0.44 21.07 -16.75
C ASP A 8 -1.31 20.61 -15.57
N TRP A 9 -0.90 19.55 -14.87
CA TRP A 9 -1.53 19.11 -13.60
C TRP A 9 -1.09 19.95 -12.41
N TYR A 10 0.10 20.55 -12.46
CA TYR A 10 0.70 21.31 -11.36
C TYR A 10 0.23 22.77 -11.32
N THR A 11 -0.42 23.25 -12.37
CA THR A 11 -0.91 24.63 -12.49
C THR A 11 -2.43 24.70 -12.47
N ASP A 12 -2.95 25.65 -11.70
CA ASP A 12 -4.39 26.02 -11.69
C ASP A 12 -4.72 27.05 -12.80
N GLU A 13 -3.77 27.30 -13.72
CA GLU A 13 -3.98 28.23 -14.82
C GLU A 13 -5.10 27.75 -15.75
N ALA A 14 -5.84 28.72 -16.29
CA ALA A 14 -6.84 28.46 -17.31
C ALA A 14 -6.19 27.74 -18.50
N VAL A 15 -6.75 26.59 -18.89
CA VAL A 15 -6.31 25.88 -20.11
C VAL A 15 -6.49 26.84 -21.29
N GLY A 16 -5.36 27.37 -21.77
CA GLY A 16 -5.30 28.49 -22.70
C GLY A 16 -5.52 28.13 -24.18
N ALA A 17 -5.77 26.87 -24.51
CA ALA A 17 -5.94 26.41 -25.89
C ALA A 17 -7.36 25.90 -26.17
N PRO A 18 -8.00 26.31 -27.29
CA PRO A 18 -9.29 25.79 -27.75
C PRO A 18 -9.31 24.29 -28.13
N ASP A 19 -8.13 23.66 -28.23
CA ASP A 19 -7.96 22.38 -28.93
C ASP A 19 -8.23 21.14 -28.06
N ASP A 20 -8.48 21.29 -26.76
CA ASP A 20 -8.82 20.20 -25.83
C ASP A 20 -10.17 20.47 -25.12
N ASP A 21 -11.26 20.53 -25.90
CA ASP A 21 -12.61 20.78 -25.39
C ASP A 21 -13.24 19.51 -24.78
N ALA A 22 -12.49 18.75 -23.97
CA ALA A 22 -12.94 17.54 -23.29
C ALA A 22 -14.23 17.75 -22.46
N LEU A 23 -14.46 18.98 -22.03
CA LEU A 23 -15.62 19.39 -21.25
C LEU A 23 -16.76 20.04 -22.07
N ASP A 24 -16.63 20.13 -23.40
CA ASP A 24 -17.58 20.78 -24.33
C ASP A 24 -17.96 22.22 -23.89
N ARG A 25 -16.99 22.95 -23.29
CA ARG A 25 -17.12 24.34 -22.84
C ARG A 25 -17.14 25.32 -24.01
N GLY A 26 -16.62 24.94 -25.18
CA GLY A 26 -16.61 25.79 -26.37
C GLY A 26 -18.01 26.25 -26.79
N LYS A 27 -18.99 25.34 -26.81
CA LYS A 27 -20.39 25.66 -27.12
C LYS A 27 -21.04 26.56 -26.07
N PHE A 28 -20.70 26.35 -24.80
CA PHE A 28 -21.19 27.19 -23.71
C PHE A 28 -20.66 28.62 -23.83
N VAL A 29 -19.36 28.80 -24.10
CA VAL A 29 -18.76 30.12 -24.36
C VAL A 29 -19.43 30.82 -25.54
N GLN A 30 -19.73 30.10 -26.63
CA GLN A 30 -20.50 30.65 -27.77
C GLN A 30 -21.93 31.08 -27.36
N GLY A 31 -22.55 30.39 -26.39
CA GLY A 31 -23.82 30.79 -25.78
C GLY A 31 -23.71 32.11 -25.02
N LEU A 32 -22.71 32.24 -24.15
CA LEU A 32 -22.42 33.46 -23.40
C LEU A 32 -22.15 34.64 -24.34
N GLU A 33 -21.36 34.42 -25.39
CA GLU A 33 -21.07 35.41 -26.42
C GLU A 33 -22.37 35.91 -27.08
N ARG A 34 -23.30 35.01 -27.44
CA ARG A 34 -24.61 35.40 -28.02
C ARG A 34 -25.45 36.24 -27.06
N VAL A 35 -25.40 35.98 -25.76
CA VAL A 35 -26.10 36.81 -24.76
C VAL A 35 -25.50 38.21 -24.73
N LEU A 36 -24.18 38.31 -24.63
CA LEU A 36 -23.50 39.61 -24.65
C LEU A 36 -23.75 40.35 -25.98
N ASN A 37 -23.86 39.66 -27.11
CA ASN A 37 -24.17 40.28 -28.40
C ASN A 37 -25.54 40.96 -28.45
N ARG A 38 -26.52 40.41 -27.74
CA ARG A 38 -27.84 41.04 -27.63
C ARG A 38 -27.80 42.29 -26.75
N LEU A 39 -26.85 42.35 -25.83
CA LEU A 39 -26.58 43.53 -25.02
C LEU A 39 -25.72 44.55 -25.77
N TYR A 40 -24.96 44.12 -26.78
CA TYR A 40 -24.18 44.99 -27.64
C TYR A 40 -25.10 45.95 -28.40
N GLY A 41 -25.08 47.22 -28.00
CA GLY A 41 -25.96 48.28 -28.54
C GLY A 41 -27.14 48.66 -27.63
N ASN A 42 -27.39 47.92 -26.54
CA ASN A 42 -28.29 48.37 -25.49
C ASN A 42 -27.54 49.30 -24.52
N LYS A 43 -27.95 50.58 -24.47
CA LYS A 43 -27.31 51.55 -23.56
C LYS A 43 -27.65 51.31 -22.08
N GLN A 44 -28.58 50.40 -21.76
CA GLN A 44 -28.88 50.03 -20.37
C GLN A 44 -27.85 49.02 -19.85
N SER A 45 -27.27 49.33 -18.68
CA SER A 45 -26.41 48.40 -17.94
C SER A 45 -27.13 47.08 -17.65
N SER A 46 -26.37 45.99 -17.63
CA SER A 46 -26.86 44.70 -17.16
C SER A 46 -25.85 44.01 -16.25
N VAL A 47 -26.35 43.35 -15.22
CA VAL A 47 -25.54 42.53 -14.31
C VAL A 47 -25.87 41.06 -14.57
N LEU A 48 -24.90 40.34 -15.12
CA LEU A 48 -24.95 38.91 -15.39
C LEU A 48 -24.12 38.17 -14.35
N SER A 49 -24.43 36.89 -14.15
CA SER A 49 -23.62 35.99 -13.33
C SER A 49 -23.21 34.75 -14.13
N LEU A 50 -22.01 34.25 -13.85
CA LEU A 50 -21.52 32.94 -14.26
C LEU A 50 -21.45 32.06 -13.02
N ILE A 51 -22.42 31.17 -12.87
CA ILE A 51 -22.63 30.38 -11.65
C ILE A 51 -22.07 28.99 -11.85
N GLY A 52 -21.24 28.51 -10.94
CA GLY A 52 -20.73 27.14 -11.00
C GLY A 52 -19.94 26.76 -9.77
N SER A 53 -19.86 25.46 -9.47
CA SER A 53 -19.16 24.99 -8.28
C SER A 53 -17.68 25.36 -8.27
N TRP A 54 -17.06 25.38 -7.08
CA TRP A 54 -15.61 25.52 -6.97
C TRP A 54 -14.89 24.49 -7.84
N GLY A 55 -13.95 24.94 -8.68
CA GLY A 55 -13.16 24.06 -9.55
C GLY A 55 -13.85 23.61 -10.84
N SER A 56 -15.06 24.11 -11.14
CA SER A 56 -15.80 23.79 -12.37
C SER A 56 -15.23 24.40 -13.68
N GLY A 57 -14.23 25.27 -13.58
CA GLY A 57 -13.58 25.92 -14.72
C GLY A 57 -14.11 27.31 -15.07
N LYS A 58 -14.79 28.00 -14.14
CA LYS A 58 -15.34 29.36 -14.35
C LYS A 58 -14.31 30.34 -14.93
N SER A 59 -13.15 30.47 -14.30
CA SER A 59 -12.08 31.39 -14.73
C SER A 59 -11.53 31.05 -16.13
N SER A 60 -11.52 29.76 -16.51
CA SER A 60 -11.18 29.34 -17.88
C SER A 60 -12.23 29.79 -18.90
N VAL A 61 -13.52 29.60 -18.58
CA VAL A 61 -14.63 30.10 -19.39
C VAL A 61 -14.60 31.63 -19.52
N LEU A 62 -14.32 32.36 -18.43
CA LEU A 62 -14.18 33.82 -18.46
C LEU A 62 -13.02 34.24 -19.36
N SER A 63 -11.85 33.60 -19.23
CA SER A 63 -10.67 33.92 -20.03
C SER A 63 -10.92 33.69 -21.52
N GLN A 64 -11.55 32.57 -21.89
CA GLN A 64 -11.95 32.28 -23.26
C GLN A 64 -12.99 33.26 -23.80
N LEU A 65 -13.97 33.64 -22.98
CA LEU A 65 -14.98 34.62 -23.35
C LEU A 65 -14.36 36.01 -23.59
N VAL A 66 -13.53 36.49 -22.66
CA VAL A 66 -12.82 37.77 -22.77
C VAL A 66 -11.99 37.82 -24.04
N SER A 67 -11.17 36.78 -24.29
CA SER A 67 -10.36 36.68 -25.50
C SER A 67 -11.21 36.78 -26.79
N LYS A 68 -12.40 36.17 -26.83
CA LYS A 68 -13.31 36.27 -27.99
C LYS A 68 -13.93 37.65 -28.16
N LEU A 69 -14.27 38.32 -27.06
CA LEU A 69 -14.87 39.65 -27.10
C LEU A 69 -13.87 40.73 -27.53
N GLU A 70 -12.60 40.58 -27.16
CA GLU A 70 -11.50 41.48 -27.53
C GLU A 70 -11.06 41.28 -28.99
N GLN A 71 -11.06 40.05 -29.51
CA GLN A 71 -10.66 39.72 -30.89
C GLN A 71 -11.69 40.08 -31.96
N ARG A 72 -12.74 40.83 -31.61
CA ARG A 72 -13.78 41.22 -32.54
C ARG A 72 -13.31 42.21 -33.60
N PRO A 73 -14.01 42.28 -34.76
CA PRO A 73 -13.78 43.32 -35.75
C PRO A 73 -13.84 44.72 -35.13
N GLU A 74 -12.98 45.61 -35.62
CA GLU A 74 -12.87 46.99 -35.15
C GLU A 74 -14.24 47.71 -35.19
N GLY A 75 -14.60 48.40 -34.10
CA GLY A 75 -15.92 49.02 -33.93
C GLY A 75 -17.01 48.11 -33.34
N SER A 76 -16.74 46.81 -33.18
CA SER A 76 -17.64 45.84 -32.51
C SER A 76 -17.07 45.24 -31.20
N GLN A 77 -15.96 45.80 -30.73
CA GLN A 77 -15.18 45.30 -29.59
C GLN A 77 -15.76 45.75 -28.25
N TRP A 78 -15.70 44.84 -27.28
CA TRP A 78 -15.97 45.18 -25.88
C TRP A 78 -14.72 45.74 -25.22
N ILE A 79 -14.92 46.70 -24.32
CA ILE A 79 -13.87 47.10 -23.37
C ILE A 79 -14.02 46.21 -22.14
N THR A 80 -13.15 45.23 -21.99
CA THR A 80 -13.14 44.26 -20.90
C THR A 80 -12.29 44.78 -19.74
N ILE A 81 -12.83 44.68 -18.52
CA ILE A 81 -12.14 45.10 -17.28
C ILE A 81 -12.09 43.89 -16.35
N PRO A 82 -10.96 43.18 -16.26
CA PRO A 82 -10.80 42.14 -15.26
C PRO A 82 -10.70 42.79 -13.88
N PHE A 83 -11.54 42.36 -12.95
CA PHE A 83 -11.56 42.85 -11.58
C PHE A 83 -11.66 41.67 -10.61
N ASN A 84 -10.57 41.33 -9.92
CA ASN A 84 -10.62 40.34 -8.85
C ASN A 84 -10.70 41.07 -7.48
N PRO A 85 -11.84 41.06 -6.79
CA PRO A 85 -12.02 41.74 -5.51
C PRO A 85 -11.22 41.08 -4.39
N TRP A 86 -10.85 39.80 -4.54
CA TRP A 86 -10.03 39.04 -3.57
C TRP A 86 -8.60 39.59 -3.43
N TYR A 87 -8.13 40.42 -4.38
CA TYR A 87 -6.79 41.02 -4.31
C TYR A 87 -6.68 42.18 -3.31
N TYR A 88 -7.79 42.64 -2.75
CA TYR A 88 -7.85 43.77 -1.84
C TYR A 88 -8.01 43.27 -0.39
N GLN A 89 -7.22 43.82 0.53
CA GLN A 89 -7.12 43.32 1.91
C GLN A 89 -8.15 43.93 2.86
N ASP A 90 -8.79 45.02 2.44
CA ASP A 90 -9.77 45.74 3.25
C ASP A 90 -10.80 46.47 2.39
N LEU A 91 -11.86 46.95 3.05
CA LEU A 91 -12.96 47.66 2.40
C LEU A 91 -12.50 48.92 1.65
N ALA A 92 -11.55 49.68 2.20
CA ALA A 92 -11.08 50.93 1.62
C ALA A 92 -10.27 50.70 0.33
N SER A 93 -9.39 49.70 0.34
CA SER A 93 -8.59 49.27 -0.80
C SER A 93 -9.46 48.61 -1.87
N LEU A 94 -10.47 47.80 -1.49
CA LEU A 94 -11.45 47.22 -2.43
C LEU A 94 -12.21 48.32 -3.18
N GLN A 95 -12.71 49.30 -2.45
CA GLN A 95 -13.42 50.43 -3.05
C GLN A 95 -12.50 51.26 -3.97
N THR A 96 -11.32 51.63 -3.48
CA THR A 96 -10.37 52.45 -4.26
C THR A 96 -9.91 51.70 -5.52
N GLY A 97 -9.64 50.41 -5.36
CA GLY A 97 -9.29 49.48 -6.43
C GLY A 97 -10.37 49.41 -7.50
N PHE A 98 -11.64 49.23 -7.11
CA PHE A 98 -12.77 49.16 -8.04
C PHE A 98 -12.83 50.38 -8.97
N PHE A 99 -12.79 51.60 -8.43
CA PHE A 99 -12.82 52.81 -9.26
C PHE A 99 -11.53 53.04 -10.04
N ARG A 100 -10.38 52.58 -9.53
CA ARG A 100 -9.10 52.64 -10.22
C ARG A 100 -9.12 51.76 -11.47
N GLU A 101 -9.54 50.50 -11.34
CA GLU A 101 -9.63 49.55 -12.47
C GLU A 101 -10.68 50.00 -13.50
N LEU A 102 -11.84 50.49 -13.03
CA LEU A 102 -12.85 51.04 -13.93
C LEU A 102 -12.31 52.23 -14.75
N ARG A 103 -11.47 53.08 -14.14
CA ARG A 103 -10.89 54.26 -14.79
C ARG A 103 -9.71 53.93 -15.70
N SER A 104 -8.91 52.92 -15.35
CA SER A 104 -7.70 52.53 -16.09
C SER A 104 -8.05 51.84 -17.40
N ALA A 105 -9.10 51.02 -17.41
CA ALA A 105 -9.49 50.25 -18.59
C ALA A 105 -10.33 51.05 -19.60
N VAL A 106 -10.91 52.19 -19.19
CA VAL A 106 -11.55 53.11 -20.14
C VAL A 106 -10.49 53.81 -21.02
N PRO A 107 -10.67 53.90 -22.35
CA PRO A 107 -9.68 54.48 -23.26
C PRO A 107 -9.28 55.93 -22.91
N THR A 108 -8.05 56.33 -23.29
CA THR A 108 -7.49 57.66 -22.98
C THR A 108 -7.82 58.74 -24.02
N GLY A 109 -8.55 58.39 -25.08
CA GLY A 109 -8.89 59.30 -26.17
C GLY A 109 -9.76 60.49 -25.75
N PRO A 110 -9.85 61.55 -26.58
CA PRO A 110 -10.59 62.77 -26.27
C PRO A 110 -12.06 62.53 -25.93
N SER A 111 -12.70 61.56 -26.59
CA SER A 111 -14.10 61.17 -26.36
C SER A 111 -14.37 60.57 -24.98
N TRP A 112 -13.34 60.04 -24.32
CA TRP A 112 -13.46 59.35 -23.03
C TRP A 112 -12.99 60.19 -21.84
N ARG A 113 -12.43 61.39 -22.07
CA ARG A 113 -11.92 62.26 -21.00
C ARG A 113 -12.99 62.56 -19.94
N GLY A 114 -14.19 62.92 -20.38
CA GLY A 114 -15.33 63.18 -19.49
C GLY A 114 -15.80 61.95 -18.71
N VAL A 115 -15.69 60.76 -19.30
CA VAL A 115 -16.01 59.49 -18.61
C VAL A 115 -15.00 59.23 -17.49
N ARG A 116 -13.70 59.33 -17.79
CA ARG A 116 -12.63 59.11 -16.80
C ARG A 116 -12.67 60.12 -15.65
N GLU A 117 -12.99 61.38 -15.93
CA GLU A 117 -13.17 62.41 -14.90
C GLU A 117 -14.39 62.13 -14.02
N SER A 118 -15.50 61.70 -14.61
CA SER A 118 -16.73 61.36 -13.88
C SER A 118 -16.57 60.11 -13.00
N ILE A 119 -15.88 59.06 -13.50
CA ILE A 119 -15.55 57.87 -12.71
C ILE A 119 -14.65 58.24 -11.52
N ALA A 120 -13.64 59.08 -11.73
CA ALA A 120 -12.78 59.58 -10.65
C ALA A 120 -13.57 60.43 -9.64
N GLY A 121 -14.52 61.24 -10.14
CA GLY A 121 -15.44 62.02 -9.31
C GLY A 121 -16.33 61.15 -8.43
N LEU A 122 -16.90 60.08 -9.00
CA LEU A 122 -17.66 59.07 -8.25
C LEU A 122 -16.80 58.39 -7.17
N GLY A 123 -15.59 57.94 -7.53
CA GLY A 123 -14.67 57.32 -6.58
C GLY A 123 -14.29 58.23 -5.40
N ARG A 124 -14.15 59.54 -5.64
CA ARG A 124 -13.96 60.53 -4.55
C ARG A 124 -15.22 60.78 -3.74
N ALA A 125 -16.38 60.84 -4.39
CA ALA A 125 -17.66 61.09 -3.71
C ALA A 125 -18.07 59.93 -2.79
N VAL A 126 -17.65 58.71 -3.12
CA VAL A 126 -17.86 57.54 -2.27
C VAL A 126 -16.71 57.27 -1.31
N ALA A 127 -15.54 57.94 -1.43
CA ALA A 127 -14.39 57.76 -0.54
C ALA A 127 -14.69 57.89 0.98
N PRO A 128 -15.61 58.79 1.43
CA PRO A 128 -16.04 58.84 2.83
C PRO A 128 -16.66 57.53 3.35
N PHE A 129 -17.15 56.67 2.45
CA PHE A 129 -17.73 55.37 2.79
C PHE A 129 -16.69 54.34 3.27
N GLY A 130 -15.41 54.50 2.92
CA GLY A 130 -14.31 53.66 3.41
C GLY A 130 -13.71 54.14 4.74
N GLY A 131 -13.79 55.44 5.05
CA GLY A 131 -13.18 56.04 6.25
C GLY A 131 -13.95 55.78 7.55
N LEU A 132 -15.29 55.66 7.47
CA LEU A 132 -16.17 55.44 8.63
C LEU A 132 -16.10 54.00 9.20
N LEU A 133 -15.48 53.07 8.47
CA LEU A 133 -15.46 51.63 8.75
C LEU A 133 -14.17 51.14 9.44
N SER A 134 -13.28 52.06 9.81
CA SER A 134 -11.96 51.78 10.40
C SER A 134 -11.96 51.57 11.93
N VAL A 135 -13.13 51.36 12.56
CA VAL A 135 -13.21 51.18 14.01
C VAL A 135 -12.69 49.80 14.42
N VAL A 136 -11.49 49.79 14.98
CA VAL A 136 -10.82 48.65 15.63
C VAL A 136 -11.62 48.19 16.86
N GLY A 137 -12.07 46.93 16.87
CA GLY A 137 -12.75 46.26 18.00
C GLY A 137 -14.12 45.71 17.60
N PHE A 138 -14.20 44.43 17.23
CA PHE A 138 -15.36 43.83 16.53
C PHE A 138 -16.60 43.60 17.42
N ASP A 139 -17.66 44.36 17.15
CA ASP A 139 -19.06 43.95 17.27
C ASP A 139 -19.67 44.09 15.87
N GLY A 140 -19.92 42.97 15.19
CA GLY A 140 -20.30 42.93 13.77
C GLY A 140 -21.61 43.63 13.43
N SER A 141 -22.44 43.92 14.43
CA SER A 141 -23.69 44.67 14.31
C SER A 141 -23.48 46.13 13.83
N LYS A 142 -22.43 46.80 14.31
CA LYS A 142 -22.18 48.22 14.01
C LYS A 142 -21.74 48.50 12.57
N VAL A 143 -21.11 47.51 11.93
CA VAL A 143 -20.74 47.59 10.50
C VAL A 143 -22.02 47.61 9.64
N ILE A 144 -23.05 46.85 10.03
CA ILE A 144 -24.33 46.78 9.31
C ILE A 144 -25.13 48.08 9.46
N ASP A 145 -25.10 48.69 10.66
CA ASP A 145 -25.77 49.96 10.93
C ASP A 145 -25.17 51.11 10.10
N GLY A 146 -23.83 51.21 10.04
CA GLY A 146 -23.15 52.15 9.15
C GLY A 146 -23.45 51.88 7.66
N PHE A 147 -23.67 50.62 7.28
CA PHE A 147 -24.13 50.25 5.94
C PHE A 147 -25.58 50.68 5.64
N SER A 148 -26.42 50.89 6.65
CA SER A 148 -27.82 51.31 6.51
C SER A 148 -27.95 52.84 6.46
N GLU A 149 -27.18 53.58 7.28
CA GLU A 149 -27.10 55.06 7.21
C GLU A 149 -26.56 55.56 5.86
N LEU A 150 -25.73 54.76 5.19
CA LEU A 150 -25.25 54.99 3.82
C LEU A 150 -26.35 54.98 2.74
N ILE A 151 -27.56 54.52 3.05
CA ILE A 151 -28.70 54.51 2.14
C ILE A 151 -29.45 55.85 2.16
N GLU A 152 -29.27 56.66 3.22
CA GLU A 152 -30.12 57.83 3.48
C GLU A 152 -29.53 59.21 3.11
N SER A 153 -28.27 59.31 2.66
CA SER A 153 -27.65 60.58 2.18
C SER A 153 -26.62 60.31 1.07
N ASP A 154 -26.37 61.13 0.04
CA ASP A 154 -26.31 62.60 0.00
C ASP A 154 -26.32 63.10 -1.46
N GLN A 155 -26.75 64.35 -1.70
CA GLN A 155 -26.93 64.95 -3.04
C GLN A 155 -25.65 64.95 -3.92
N GLY A 156 -24.47 64.87 -3.30
CA GLY A 156 -23.17 64.83 -3.98
C GLY A 156 -22.96 63.59 -4.86
N VAL A 157 -23.27 62.40 -4.37
CA VAL A 157 -23.11 61.14 -5.13
C VAL A 157 -24.06 61.10 -6.33
N ALA A 158 -25.30 61.57 -6.14
CA ALA A 158 -26.29 61.65 -7.22
C ALA A 158 -25.84 62.58 -8.36
N SER A 159 -25.20 63.72 -8.03
CA SER A 159 -24.68 64.67 -9.01
C SER A 159 -23.54 64.08 -9.85
N GLN A 160 -22.57 63.42 -9.20
CA GLN A 160 -21.44 62.76 -9.87
C GLN A 160 -21.91 61.57 -10.71
N ARG A 161 -22.93 60.85 -10.24
CA ARG A 161 -23.56 59.77 -11.00
C ARG A 161 -24.20 60.29 -12.28
N ARG A 162 -24.99 61.37 -12.23
CA ARG A 162 -25.56 62.00 -13.45
C ARG A 162 -24.49 62.48 -14.42
N ALA A 163 -23.36 63.01 -13.92
CA ALA A 163 -22.23 63.39 -14.76
C ALA A 163 -21.65 62.18 -15.50
N ALA A 164 -21.46 61.06 -14.80
CA ALA A 164 -21.03 59.80 -15.41
C ALA A 164 -22.05 59.24 -16.41
N GLU A 165 -23.36 59.29 -16.09
CA GLU A 165 -24.43 58.87 -17.01
C GLU A 165 -24.39 59.67 -18.33
N ASN A 166 -24.28 61.00 -18.23
CA ASN A 166 -24.21 61.87 -19.41
C ASN A 166 -22.92 61.70 -20.22
N ALA A 167 -21.80 61.38 -19.57
CA ALA A 167 -20.53 61.14 -20.25
C ALA A 167 -20.54 59.80 -20.99
N LEU A 168 -21.01 58.74 -20.34
CA LEU A 168 -21.07 57.38 -20.89
C LEU A 168 -22.12 57.24 -21.99
N ALA A 169 -23.22 58.01 -21.95
CA ALA A 169 -24.23 58.00 -23.01
C ALA A 169 -23.72 58.49 -24.37
N LYS A 170 -22.63 59.30 -24.37
CA LYS A 170 -21.99 59.87 -25.58
C LYS A 170 -20.99 58.93 -26.24
N VAL A 171 -20.75 57.77 -25.65
CA VAL A 171 -19.82 56.78 -26.16
C VAL A 171 -20.60 55.52 -26.54
N ASP A 172 -20.25 54.89 -27.66
CA ASP A 172 -21.00 53.75 -28.20
C ASP A 172 -20.29 52.39 -27.98
N SER A 173 -19.13 52.38 -27.33
CA SER A 173 -18.42 51.15 -26.96
C SER A 173 -18.87 50.67 -25.58
N PRO A 174 -19.43 49.46 -25.45
CA PRO A 174 -19.81 48.91 -24.16
C PRO A 174 -18.60 48.41 -23.38
N VAL A 175 -18.66 48.61 -22.06
CA VAL A 175 -17.68 48.15 -21.08
C VAL A 175 -18.23 46.92 -20.37
N LEU A 176 -17.45 45.86 -20.26
CA LEU A 176 -17.76 44.66 -19.47
C LEU A 176 -16.79 44.54 -18.31
N VAL A 177 -17.28 44.74 -17.09
CA VAL A 177 -16.52 44.47 -15.86
C VAL A 177 -16.68 42.98 -15.53
N VAL A 178 -15.60 42.21 -15.70
CA VAL A 178 -15.56 40.79 -15.36
C VAL A 178 -15.05 40.67 -13.94
N VAL A 179 -15.93 40.23 -13.04
CA VAL A 179 -15.62 40.08 -11.61
C VAL A 179 -15.52 38.60 -11.28
N ASP A 180 -14.31 38.12 -10.99
CA ASP A 180 -14.06 36.72 -10.59
C ASP A 180 -13.93 36.57 -9.07
N ASP A 181 -13.94 35.34 -8.55
CA ASP A 181 -13.73 35.03 -7.11
C ASP A 181 -14.64 35.78 -6.13
N VAL A 182 -15.86 36.14 -6.52
CA VAL A 182 -16.81 36.88 -5.65
C VAL A 182 -17.19 36.09 -4.40
N ASP A 183 -17.27 34.77 -4.51
CA ASP A 183 -17.57 33.82 -3.42
C ASP A 183 -16.46 33.70 -2.37
N ARG A 184 -15.27 34.27 -2.61
CA ARG A 184 -14.18 34.26 -1.63
C ARG A 184 -14.25 35.40 -0.63
N LEU A 185 -15.00 36.46 -0.94
CA LEU A 185 -15.04 37.67 -0.11
C LEU A 185 -15.66 37.44 1.25
N ASP A 186 -15.11 38.11 2.26
CA ASP A 186 -15.73 38.14 3.58
C ASP A 186 -17.07 38.91 3.53
N PRO A 187 -18.02 38.63 4.44
CA PRO A 187 -19.37 39.19 4.36
C PRO A 187 -19.43 40.73 4.19
N PRO A 188 -18.62 41.55 4.89
CA PRO A 188 -18.61 43.01 4.68
C PRO A 188 -18.09 43.44 3.30
N GLU A 189 -17.08 42.76 2.77
CA GLU A 189 -16.49 43.04 1.45
C GLU A 189 -17.47 42.69 0.34
N LEU A 190 -18.16 41.56 0.49
CA LEU A 190 -19.21 41.13 -0.42
C LEU A 190 -20.35 42.17 -0.52
N LEU A 191 -20.81 42.68 0.63
CA LEU A 191 -21.82 43.74 0.67
C LEU A 191 -21.33 45.03 0.02
N LEU A 192 -20.06 45.40 0.26
CA LEU A 192 -19.47 46.58 -0.37
C LEU A 192 -19.41 46.42 -1.89
N LEU A 193 -18.94 45.28 -2.38
CA LEU A 193 -18.90 44.98 -3.81
C LEU A 193 -20.29 45.09 -4.45
N PHE A 194 -21.31 44.46 -3.86
CA PHE A 194 -22.68 44.55 -4.37
C PHE A 194 -23.23 45.98 -4.32
N LYS A 195 -22.87 46.78 -3.31
CA LYS A 195 -23.21 48.21 -3.28
C LYS A 195 -22.54 48.99 -4.40
N LEU A 196 -21.24 48.76 -4.64
CA LEU A 196 -20.50 49.40 -5.74
C LEU A 196 -21.12 49.04 -7.09
N ILE A 197 -21.44 47.75 -7.30
CA ILE A 197 -22.15 47.28 -8.50
C ILE A 197 -23.54 47.91 -8.60
N ARG A 198 -24.30 48.11 -7.52
CA ARG A 198 -25.60 48.82 -7.60
C ARG A 198 -25.44 50.31 -7.90
N LEU A 199 -24.40 50.94 -7.37
CA LEU A 199 -24.14 52.37 -7.50
C LEU A 199 -23.64 52.73 -8.91
N VAL A 200 -22.75 51.91 -9.46
CA VAL A 200 -22.14 52.08 -10.78
C VAL A 200 -22.89 51.28 -11.86
N GLY A 201 -23.58 50.20 -11.51
CA GLY A 201 -24.33 49.34 -12.44
C GLY A 201 -25.67 49.89 -12.92
N ARG A 202 -25.92 51.18 -12.72
CA ARG A 202 -26.96 51.91 -13.47
C ARG A 202 -26.37 52.90 -14.48
N LEU A 203 -25.04 52.98 -14.59
CA LEU A 203 -24.41 53.79 -15.61
C LEU A 203 -24.62 53.17 -17.00
N PRO A 204 -24.92 53.96 -18.03
CA PRO A 204 -25.14 53.43 -19.36
C PRO A 204 -23.85 52.82 -19.92
N ASN A 205 -24.00 51.79 -20.76
CA ASN A 205 -22.89 51.08 -21.41
C ASN A 205 -21.86 50.41 -20.48
N ILE A 206 -22.15 50.23 -19.19
CA ILE A 206 -21.30 49.44 -18.27
C ILE A 206 -22.05 48.20 -17.84
N HIS A 207 -21.59 47.02 -18.25
CA HIS A 207 -22.15 45.72 -17.91
C HIS A 207 -21.22 44.99 -16.95
N TYR A 208 -21.77 44.03 -16.20
CA TYR A 208 -21.03 43.24 -15.22
C TYR A 208 -21.24 41.75 -15.48
N LEU A 209 -20.18 40.97 -15.34
CA LEU A 209 -20.24 39.52 -15.32
C LEU A 209 -19.58 39.02 -14.04
N LEU A 210 -20.39 38.57 -13.09
CA LEU A 210 -19.95 38.11 -11.77
C LEU A 210 -19.80 36.59 -11.77
N ALA A 211 -18.61 36.06 -11.50
CA ALA A 211 -18.40 34.62 -11.35
C ALA A 211 -18.31 34.23 -9.87
N TYR A 212 -19.09 33.21 -9.49
CA TYR A 212 -19.12 32.73 -8.10
C TYR A 212 -19.61 31.27 -7.98
N ASP A 213 -19.24 30.63 -6.87
CA ASP A 213 -19.93 29.46 -6.31
C ASP A 213 -21.16 29.92 -5.52
N GLU A 214 -22.36 29.53 -5.96
CA GLU A 214 -23.60 30.01 -5.35
C GLU A 214 -23.77 29.56 -3.90
N MET A 215 -23.42 28.31 -3.57
CA MET A 215 -23.59 27.80 -2.21
C MET A 215 -22.72 28.57 -1.21
N THR A 216 -21.46 28.81 -1.58
CA THR A 216 -20.50 29.57 -0.78
C THR A 216 -20.93 31.02 -0.63
N LEU A 217 -21.41 31.64 -1.72
CA LEU A 217 -21.92 33.00 -1.71
C LEU A 217 -23.15 33.18 -0.81
N LEU A 218 -24.11 32.25 -0.89
CA LEU A 218 -25.33 32.29 -0.08
C LEU A 218 -25.02 32.08 1.41
N ASP A 219 -24.06 31.22 1.75
CA ASP A 219 -23.59 31.04 3.12
C ASP A 219 -22.94 32.33 3.66
N ALA A 220 -22.06 32.98 2.88
CA ALA A 220 -21.46 34.25 3.24
C ALA A 220 -22.52 35.35 3.47
N LEU A 221 -23.53 35.44 2.59
CA LEU A 221 -24.64 36.39 2.73
C LEU A 221 -25.50 36.13 3.96
N SER A 222 -25.74 34.86 4.30
CA SER A 222 -26.54 34.47 5.47
C SER A 222 -25.92 34.94 6.79
N ARG A 223 -24.60 35.16 6.83
CA ARG A 223 -23.86 35.64 8.01
C ARG A 223 -23.93 37.16 8.22
N THR A 224 -24.51 37.92 7.29
CA THR A 224 -24.51 39.40 7.31
C THR A 224 -25.60 40.06 8.15
N GLY A 225 -26.56 39.31 8.71
CA GLY A 225 -27.66 39.87 9.52
C GLY A 225 -28.69 40.74 8.77
N LEU A 226 -28.40 41.20 7.55
CA LEU A 226 -29.34 41.86 6.61
C LEU A 226 -30.48 40.92 6.16
N VAL A 227 -30.25 39.64 6.37
CA VAL A 227 -31.08 38.49 6.06
C VAL A 227 -31.47 37.93 7.43
N GLY A 228 -32.72 38.06 7.85
CA GLY A 228 -33.15 37.56 9.18
C GLY A 228 -32.73 36.10 9.33
N ALA A 229 -32.19 35.75 10.51
CA ALA A 229 -31.37 34.55 10.73
C ALA A 229 -32.05 33.20 10.43
N ASP A 230 -33.36 33.18 10.15
CA ASP A 230 -34.17 31.96 10.04
C ASP A 230 -34.79 31.72 8.65
N ASP A 231 -34.51 32.56 7.63
CA ASP A 231 -35.09 32.37 6.28
C ASP A 231 -34.01 32.17 5.20
N PRO A 232 -33.77 30.92 4.75
CA PRO A 232 -32.78 30.60 3.71
C PRO A 232 -33.16 31.15 2.31
N ARG A 233 -34.37 31.67 2.09
CA ARG A 233 -34.73 32.32 0.82
C ARG A 233 -34.24 33.76 0.70
N ARG A 234 -34.09 34.47 1.82
CA ARG A 234 -33.71 35.89 1.78
C ARG A 234 -32.36 36.21 1.11
N PRO A 235 -31.29 35.40 1.25
CA PRO A 235 -30.03 35.63 0.52
C PRO A 235 -30.23 35.49 -1.00
N ILE A 236 -31.09 34.56 -1.42
CA ILE A 236 -31.47 34.35 -2.82
C ILE A 236 -32.23 35.58 -3.34
N ASP A 237 -33.24 36.04 -2.60
CA ASP A 237 -34.01 37.25 -2.95
C ASP A 237 -33.13 38.51 -3.01
N TYR A 238 -32.11 38.59 -2.16
CA TYR A 238 -31.13 39.67 -2.20
C TYR A 238 -30.31 39.59 -3.49
N LEU A 239 -29.80 38.41 -3.84
CA LEU A 239 -28.99 38.18 -5.04
C LEU A 239 -29.79 38.46 -6.32
N GLU A 240 -31.08 38.11 -6.36
CA GLU A 240 -31.99 38.41 -7.47
C GLU A 240 -32.12 39.93 -7.74
N LYS A 241 -31.98 40.78 -6.71
CA LYS A 241 -31.98 42.25 -6.88
C LYS A 241 -30.70 42.80 -7.48
N ILE A 242 -29.61 42.03 -7.45
CA ILE A 242 -28.30 42.41 -7.98
C ILE A 242 -28.12 41.83 -9.39
N VAL A 243 -28.36 40.53 -9.52
CA VAL A 243 -28.11 39.73 -10.73
C VAL A 243 -29.38 39.63 -11.55
N GLN A 244 -29.36 40.20 -12.75
CA GLN A 244 -30.50 40.21 -13.66
C GLN A 244 -30.55 38.99 -14.57
N VAL A 245 -29.37 38.46 -14.95
CA VAL A 245 -29.25 37.29 -15.81
C VAL A 245 -28.36 36.26 -15.12
N ARG A 246 -28.91 35.07 -14.91
CA ARG A 246 -28.19 33.93 -14.36
C ARG A 246 -27.72 33.02 -15.49
N LEU A 247 -26.42 32.74 -15.55
CA LEU A 247 -25.81 31.86 -16.53
C LEU A 247 -25.14 30.71 -15.76
N ASP A 248 -25.89 29.63 -15.59
CA ASP A 248 -25.39 28.45 -14.90
C ASP A 248 -24.43 27.67 -15.82
N MET A 249 -23.26 27.35 -15.27
CA MET A 249 -22.31 26.45 -15.91
C MET A 249 -22.96 25.08 -16.08
N PRO A 250 -22.90 24.49 -17.30
CA PRO A 250 -23.35 23.13 -17.49
C PRO A 250 -22.62 22.19 -16.52
N PRO A 251 -23.33 21.30 -15.80
CA PRO A 251 -22.67 20.31 -14.98
C PRO A 251 -21.79 19.42 -15.88
N VAL A 252 -20.64 19.01 -15.37
CA VAL A 252 -19.79 18.05 -16.09
C VAL A 252 -20.50 16.70 -16.04
N ARG A 253 -20.73 16.08 -17.21
CA ARG A 253 -21.40 14.78 -17.28
C ARG A 253 -20.46 13.68 -16.79
N GLU A 254 -21.03 12.62 -16.22
CA GLU A 254 -20.24 11.48 -15.71
C GLU A 254 -19.33 10.87 -16.79
N GLU A 255 -19.83 10.73 -18.02
CA GLU A 255 -19.05 10.24 -19.15
C GLU A 255 -17.83 11.12 -19.44
N GLN A 256 -17.99 12.46 -19.38
CA GLN A 256 -16.88 13.39 -19.60
C GLN A 256 -15.82 13.30 -18.49
N LEU A 257 -16.25 13.10 -17.24
CA LEU A 257 -15.33 12.89 -16.12
C LEU A 257 -14.56 11.58 -16.27
N SER A 258 -15.25 10.48 -16.60
CA SER A 258 -14.61 9.18 -16.81
C SER A 258 -13.60 9.22 -17.95
N THR A 259 -13.98 9.75 -19.13
CA THR A 259 -13.05 9.90 -20.26
C THR A 259 -11.83 10.76 -19.91
N TRP A 260 -12.02 11.80 -19.08
CA TRP A 260 -10.89 12.61 -18.65
C TRP A 260 -9.99 11.87 -17.65
N VAL A 261 -10.56 11.12 -16.71
CA VAL A 261 -9.76 10.29 -15.80
C VAL A 261 -8.99 9.23 -16.59
N ASP A 262 -9.63 8.55 -17.54
CA ASP A 262 -9.02 7.52 -18.38
C ASP A 262 -7.84 8.10 -19.19
N SER A 263 -8.07 9.17 -19.95
CA SER A 263 -7.00 9.84 -20.71
C SER A 263 -5.86 10.39 -19.84
N SER A 264 -6.17 10.78 -18.60
CA SER A 264 -5.15 11.22 -17.66
C SER A 264 -4.33 10.07 -17.08
N LEU A 265 -4.96 8.92 -16.83
CA LEU A 265 -4.26 7.71 -16.38
C LEU A 265 -3.42 7.10 -17.51
N GLU A 266 -3.90 7.13 -18.75
CA GLU A 266 -3.13 6.75 -19.93
C GLU A 266 -1.86 7.63 -20.06
N ARG A 267 -1.99 8.94 -19.87
CA ARG A 267 -0.84 9.85 -19.86
C ARG A 267 0.12 9.55 -18.71
N LEU A 268 -0.40 9.37 -17.50
CA LEU A 268 0.42 9.00 -16.34
C LEU A 268 1.19 7.70 -16.61
N ALA A 269 0.55 6.72 -17.25
CA ALA A 269 1.19 5.47 -17.62
C ALA A 269 2.30 5.68 -18.65
N GLN A 270 2.07 6.51 -19.67
CA GLN A 270 3.08 6.86 -20.68
C GLN A 270 4.29 7.60 -20.06
N ASP A 271 4.03 8.58 -19.19
CA ASP A 271 5.08 9.41 -18.57
C ASP A 271 6.02 8.60 -17.65
N HIS A 272 5.50 7.54 -17.02
CA HIS A 272 6.24 6.68 -16.09
C HIS A 272 6.59 5.29 -16.65
N GLY A 273 6.25 5.00 -17.92
CA GLY A 273 6.49 3.70 -18.54
C GLY A 273 5.74 2.53 -17.87
N LEU A 274 4.52 2.77 -17.38
CA LEU A 274 3.70 1.80 -16.67
C LEU A 274 2.76 1.05 -17.63
N GLU A 275 2.45 -0.19 -17.31
CA GLU A 275 1.39 -0.97 -17.96
C GLU A 275 0.20 -1.15 -17.01
N PHE A 276 -0.99 -0.69 -17.44
CA PHE A 276 -2.26 -1.03 -16.78
C PHE A 276 -2.80 -2.32 -17.37
N ASP A 277 -2.48 -3.45 -16.75
CA ASP A 277 -3.05 -4.73 -17.16
C ASP A 277 -4.58 -4.83 -16.87
N ASP A 278 -5.20 -5.91 -17.36
CA ASP A 278 -6.65 -6.15 -17.19
C ASP A 278 -7.06 -6.32 -15.72
N GLU A 279 -6.16 -6.75 -14.84
CA GLU A 279 -6.45 -6.89 -13.41
C GLU A 279 -6.42 -5.54 -12.70
N ALA A 280 -5.37 -4.76 -12.93
CA ALA A 280 -5.20 -3.41 -12.42
C ALA A 280 -6.36 -2.51 -12.87
N SER A 281 -6.73 -2.58 -14.15
CA SER A 281 -7.86 -1.85 -14.72
C SER A 281 -9.18 -2.20 -14.03
N ARG A 282 -9.46 -3.50 -13.80
CA ARG A 282 -10.67 -3.94 -13.09
C ARG A 282 -10.67 -3.52 -11.62
N ARG A 283 -9.55 -3.67 -10.91
CA ARG A 283 -9.42 -3.28 -9.49
C ARG A 283 -9.62 -1.78 -9.32
N PHE A 284 -8.92 -0.96 -10.12
CA PHE A 284 -9.06 0.49 -10.05
C PHE A 284 -10.47 0.94 -10.46
N SER A 285 -11.04 0.36 -11.53
CA SER A 285 -12.44 0.65 -11.94
C SER A 285 -13.43 0.38 -10.80
N SER A 286 -13.26 -0.74 -10.07
CA SER A 286 -14.08 -1.03 -8.89
C SER A 286 -13.96 0.05 -7.82
N ALA A 287 -12.75 0.48 -7.45
CA ALA A 287 -12.52 1.58 -6.51
C ALA A 287 -13.07 2.92 -7.02
N TYR A 288 -12.90 3.19 -8.32
CA TYR A 288 -13.36 4.40 -8.99
C TYR A 288 -14.86 4.58 -8.85
N PHE A 289 -15.63 3.59 -9.31
CA PHE A 289 -17.10 3.66 -9.29
C PHE A 289 -17.68 3.49 -7.89
N ALA A 290 -17.00 2.77 -6.99
CA ALA A 290 -17.45 2.59 -5.61
C ALA A 290 -17.43 3.91 -4.82
N HIS A 291 -16.33 4.67 -4.85
CA HIS A 291 -16.22 5.88 -4.02
C HIS A 291 -15.33 7.00 -4.58
N ILE A 292 -14.21 6.69 -5.24
CA ILE A 292 -13.24 7.71 -5.68
C ILE A 292 -13.89 8.78 -6.57
N ARG A 293 -14.79 8.39 -7.48
CA ARG A 293 -15.48 9.30 -8.41
C ARG A 293 -16.20 10.45 -7.74
N GLN A 294 -16.70 10.28 -6.51
CA GLN A 294 -17.48 11.31 -5.81
C GLN A 294 -16.65 12.55 -5.49
N ARG A 295 -15.34 12.40 -5.27
CA ARG A 295 -14.40 13.51 -5.05
C ARG A 295 -13.67 13.95 -6.32
N LEU A 296 -13.75 13.17 -7.40
CA LEU A 296 -13.22 13.51 -8.73
C LEU A 296 -14.30 14.14 -9.64
N ALA A 297 -15.20 14.92 -9.05
CA ALA A 297 -16.35 15.52 -9.74
C ALA A 297 -16.02 16.83 -10.50
N THR A 298 -14.79 17.35 -10.39
CA THR A 298 -14.40 18.63 -11.00
C THR A 298 -13.05 18.54 -11.71
N PRO A 299 -12.84 19.36 -12.76
CA PRO A 299 -11.54 19.56 -13.39
C PRO A 299 -10.38 19.68 -12.40
N ARG A 300 -10.55 20.56 -11.41
CA ARG A 300 -9.51 20.87 -10.43
C ARG A 300 -9.23 19.70 -9.49
N SER A 301 -10.26 18.95 -9.09
CA SER A 301 -10.06 17.82 -8.19
C SER A 301 -9.36 16.65 -8.88
N ILE A 302 -9.67 16.40 -10.17
CA ILE A 302 -8.95 15.44 -11.01
C ILE A 302 -7.47 15.85 -11.16
N LYS A 303 -7.19 17.08 -11.59
CA LYS A 303 -5.82 17.60 -11.73
C LYS A 303 -5.03 17.50 -10.43
N ARG A 304 -5.61 17.93 -9.30
CA ARG A 304 -4.94 17.85 -7.98
C ARG A 304 -4.63 16.43 -7.58
N TYR A 305 -5.54 15.48 -7.81
CA TYR A 305 -5.30 14.08 -7.51
C TYR A 305 -4.15 13.51 -8.35
N LEU A 306 -4.17 13.74 -9.66
CA LEU A 306 -3.12 13.24 -10.57
C LEU A 306 -1.76 13.89 -10.31
N ALA A 307 -1.70 15.19 -10.08
CA ALA A 307 -0.46 15.87 -9.68
C ALA A 307 0.14 15.25 -8.42
N GLN A 308 -0.71 14.82 -7.49
CA GLN A 308 -0.28 14.17 -6.26
C GLN A 308 0.12 12.70 -6.46
N VAL A 309 -0.38 12.02 -7.48
CA VAL A 309 0.10 10.69 -7.85
C VAL A 309 1.45 10.83 -8.54
N ASP A 310 1.51 11.65 -9.59
CA ASP A 310 2.70 11.92 -10.40
C ASP A 310 3.91 12.32 -9.54
N ALA A 311 3.72 13.27 -8.62
CA ALA A 311 4.80 13.79 -7.77
C ALA A 311 5.49 12.76 -6.87
N PHE A 312 4.80 11.66 -6.52
CA PHE A 312 5.32 10.66 -5.59
C PHE A 312 5.50 9.27 -6.20
N LEU A 313 5.02 9.07 -7.44
CA LEU A 313 5.13 7.78 -8.13
C LEU A 313 6.52 7.55 -8.72
N ALA A 314 7.21 8.60 -9.18
CA ALA A 314 8.47 8.49 -9.92
C ALA A 314 9.55 7.64 -9.21
N GLY A 315 9.68 7.76 -7.88
CA GLY A 315 10.64 6.99 -7.07
C GLY A 315 10.13 5.62 -6.60
N LEU A 316 8.93 5.24 -7.02
CA LEU A 316 8.22 4.03 -6.59
C LEU A 316 7.70 3.18 -7.77
N VAL A 317 8.00 3.57 -9.01
CA VAL A 317 7.70 2.76 -10.20
C VAL A 317 8.27 1.36 -10.00
N GLU A 318 7.44 0.32 -10.21
CA GLU A 318 7.74 -1.10 -9.96
C GLU A 318 8.05 -1.50 -8.50
N GLU A 319 8.10 -0.55 -7.58
CA GLU A 319 8.39 -0.79 -6.16
C GLU A 319 7.10 -0.94 -5.32
N VAL A 320 5.94 -0.56 -5.87
CA VAL A 320 4.61 -0.65 -5.26
C VAL A 320 3.55 -1.15 -6.26
N ASP A 321 2.44 -1.68 -5.75
CA ASP A 321 1.25 -1.97 -6.57
C ASP A 321 0.60 -0.65 -6.98
N LEU A 322 0.45 -0.46 -8.29
CA LEU A 322 -0.04 0.79 -8.87
C LEU A 322 -1.45 1.15 -8.39
N VAL A 323 -2.36 0.16 -8.32
CA VAL A 323 -3.75 0.40 -7.91
C VAL A 323 -3.83 0.76 -6.44
N ASP A 324 -3.09 0.05 -5.58
CA ASP A 324 -3.01 0.39 -4.17
C ASP A 324 -2.44 1.80 -3.97
N PHE A 325 -1.45 2.19 -4.80
CA PHE A 325 -0.85 3.53 -4.77
C PHE A 325 -1.83 4.63 -5.18
N LEU A 326 -2.64 4.38 -6.21
CA LEU A 326 -3.71 5.28 -6.65
C LEU A 326 -4.77 5.45 -5.54
N ILE A 327 -5.26 4.35 -4.97
CA ILE A 327 -6.27 4.38 -3.91
C ILE A 327 -5.74 5.09 -2.65
N ILE A 328 -4.52 4.78 -2.20
CA ILE A 328 -3.96 5.43 -1.00
C ILE A 328 -3.65 6.91 -1.26
N SER A 329 -3.27 7.29 -2.48
CA SER A 329 -3.11 8.69 -2.87
C SER A 329 -4.44 9.44 -2.83
N TRP A 330 -5.53 8.80 -3.24
CA TRP A 330 -6.86 9.36 -3.09
C TRP A 330 -7.22 9.55 -1.61
N ILE A 331 -7.00 8.54 -0.76
CA ILE A 331 -7.26 8.64 0.69
C ILE A 331 -6.44 9.78 1.30
N ARG A 332 -5.17 9.93 0.92
CA ARG A 332 -4.30 11.01 1.39
C ARG A 332 -4.82 12.40 1.02
N SER A 333 -5.41 12.57 -0.16
CA SER A 333 -5.98 13.85 -0.62
C SER A 333 -7.36 14.13 -0.03
N ALA A 334 -8.25 13.14 -0.08
CA ALA A 334 -9.66 13.29 0.26
C ALA A 334 -9.93 13.16 1.76
N GLU A 335 -9.19 12.27 2.44
CA GLU A 335 -9.38 11.87 3.84
C GLU A 335 -8.03 11.81 4.61
N PRO A 336 -7.32 12.96 4.75
CA PRO A 336 -5.95 12.99 5.27
C PRO A 336 -5.81 12.49 6.71
N LEU A 337 -6.87 12.59 7.53
CA LEU A 337 -6.87 12.06 8.89
C LEU A 337 -6.99 10.53 8.90
N VAL A 338 -7.71 9.93 7.95
CA VAL A 338 -7.73 8.47 7.76
C VAL A 338 -6.34 8.00 7.35
N TYR A 339 -5.71 8.67 6.37
CA TYR A 339 -4.34 8.35 5.95
C TYR A 339 -3.35 8.31 7.13
N ARG A 340 -3.40 9.31 8.03
CA ARG A 340 -2.58 9.32 9.26
C ARG A 340 -2.92 8.17 10.20
N ALA A 341 -4.21 7.85 10.36
CA ALA A 341 -4.64 6.78 11.23
C ALA A 341 -4.20 5.40 10.74
N LEU A 342 -4.05 5.18 9.43
CA LEU A 342 -3.55 3.92 8.88
C LEU A 342 -2.12 3.62 9.34
N ILE A 343 -1.24 4.62 9.35
CA ILE A 343 0.15 4.50 9.83
C ILE A 343 0.17 4.03 11.29
N ALA A 344 -0.64 4.67 12.14
CA ALA A 344 -0.76 4.33 13.55
C ALA A 344 -1.34 2.94 13.81
N ASN A 345 -2.03 2.36 12.81
CA ASN A 345 -2.73 1.09 12.91
C ASN A 345 -2.11 -0.05 12.09
N ARG A 346 -0.84 0.10 11.67
CA ARG A 346 -0.08 -0.92 10.91
C ARG A 346 -0.27 -2.34 11.46
N GLY A 347 -0.05 -2.55 12.77
CA GLY A 347 -0.17 -3.87 13.40
C GLY A 347 -1.58 -4.48 13.35
N ARG A 348 -2.64 -3.65 13.35
CA ARG A 348 -4.03 -4.11 13.20
C ARG A 348 -4.38 -4.44 11.75
N LEU A 349 -3.87 -3.65 10.79
CA LEU A 349 -4.12 -3.81 9.36
C LEU A 349 -3.41 -5.04 8.78
N LEU A 350 -2.14 -5.23 9.13
CA LEU A 350 -1.31 -6.32 8.60
C LEU A 350 -1.41 -7.58 9.46
N GLY A 351 -1.57 -7.38 10.76
CA GLY A 351 -1.61 -8.45 11.74
C GLY A 351 -0.24 -8.84 12.26
N ASP A 352 0.15 -8.28 13.41
CA ASP A 352 1.37 -8.74 14.07
C ASP A 352 1.22 -10.18 14.58
N PHE A 353 2.27 -10.98 14.35
CA PHE A 353 2.39 -12.41 14.68
C PHE A 353 2.14 -12.73 16.17
N SER A 354 2.22 -11.72 17.06
CA SER A 354 2.16 -11.90 18.52
C SER A 354 0.73 -11.97 19.10
N THR A 355 -0.26 -11.37 18.46
CA THR A 355 -1.64 -11.29 18.98
C THR A 355 -2.62 -12.15 18.18
N SER A 356 -2.35 -12.43 16.91
CA SER A 356 -3.22 -13.23 16.06
C SER A 356 -3.19 -14.72 16.44
N SER A 357 -2.03 -15.35 16.55
CA SER A 357 -1.92 -16.80 16.75
C SER A 357 -2.58 -17.32 18.05
N VAL A 358 -2.48 -16.58 19.16
CA VAL A 358 -3.06 -16.98 20.46
C VAL A 358 -4.59 -16.71 20.53
N GLU A 359 -5.08 -15.64 19.92
CA GLU A 359 -6.52 -15.33 19.89
C GLU A 359 -7.27 -16.21 18.89
N TRP A 360 -6.65 -16.54 17.75
CA TRP A 360 -7.20 -17.43 16.74
C TRP A 360 -7.39 -18.85 17.28
N ALA A 361 -6.44 -19.34 18.09
CA ALA A 361 -6.54 -20.63 18.77
C ALA A 361 -7.63 -20.67 19.86
N ARG A 362 -8.05 -19.51 20.38
CA ARG A 362 -9.07 -19.41 21.44
C ARG A 362 -10.49 -19.18 20.94
N GLY A 363 -10.70 -18.99 19.63
CA GLY A 363 -12.04 -18.86 19.02
C GLY A 363 -12.88 -17.69 19.56
N ASN A 364 -12.27 -16.72 20.24
CA ASN A 364 -12.98 -15.73 21.06
C ASN A 364 -12.70 -14.29 20.60
N ARG A 365 -12.85 -14.02 19.29
CA ARG A 365 -12.87 -12.65 18.78
C ARG A 365 -14.31 -12.17 18.64
N ASP A 366 -14.62 -11.10 19.35
CA ASP A 366 -15.84 -10.34 19.10
C ASP A 366 -15.66 -9.52 17.82
N VAL A 367 -16.08 -10.09 16.68
CA VAL A 367 -16.08 -9.42 15.37
C VAL A 367 -16.85 -8.10 15.41
N SER A 368 -17.83 -7.96 16.32
CA SER A 368 -18.56 -6.70 16.52
C SER A 368 -17.68 -5.62 17.12
N ALA A 369 -16.80 -5.98 18.07
CA ALA A 369 -15.85 -5.04 18.68
C ALA A 369 -14.80 -4.53 17.67
N GLU A 370 -14.32 -5.38 16.76
CA GLU A 370 -13.39 -4.97 15.70
C GLU A 370 -14.05 -4.04 14.67
N HIS A 371 -15.27 -4.35 14.24
CA HIS A 371 -16.04 -3.45 13.37
C HIS A 371 -16.28 -2.10 14.06
N GLN A 372 -16.66 -2.11 15.34
CA GLN A 372 -16.89 -0.90 16.11
C GLN A 372 -15.62 -0.05 16.23
N TYR A 373 -14.47 -0.67 16.51
CA TYR A 373 -13.19 0.04 16.55
C TYR A 373 -12.89 0.80 15.26
N TRP A 374 -13.04 0.15 14.10
CA TRP A 374 -12.78 0.81 12.82
C TRP A 374 -13.79 1.90 12.51
N ARG A 375 -15.05 1.72 12.89
CA ARG A 375 -16.08 2.75 12.75
C ARG A 375 -15.74 3.98 13.59
N GLU A 376 -15.39 3.80 14.85
CA GLU A 376 -14.95 4.86 15.75
C GLU A 376 -13.66 5.54 15.24
N MET A 377 -12.74 4.79 14.64
CA MET A 377 -11.54 5.34 14.01
C MET A 377 -11.89 6.26 12.82
N LEU A 378 -12.78 5.82 11.93
CA LEU A 378 -13.22 6.62 10.77
C LEU A 378 -14.00 7.87 11.20
N GLU A 379 -14.88 7.75 12.20
CA GLU A 379 -15.60 8.87 12.79
C GLU A 379 -14.65 9.86 13.49
N GLY A 380 -13.67 9.35 14.25
CA GLY A 380 -12.62 10.15 14.89
C GLY A 380 -11.70 10.85 13.89
N ALA A 381 -11.51 10.24 12.71
CA ALA A 381 -10.83 10.83 11.57
C ALA A 381 -11.71 11.84 10.79
N ARG A 382 -12.91 12.16 11.29
CA ARG A 382 -13.86 13.15 10.74
C ARG A 382 -14.38 12.80 9.34
N VAL A 383 -14.47 11.51 9.01
CA VAL A 383 -15.15 11.07 7.79
C VAL A 383 -16.64 11.37 7.94
N SER A 384 -17.24 12.06 6.97
CA SER A 384 -18.68 12.34 6.98
C SER A 384 -19.49 11.03 7.04
N PRO A 385 -20.60 10.96 7.81
CA PRO A 385 -21.38 9.74 7.97
C PRO A 385 -21.80 9.07 6.65
N GLU A 386 -22.15 9.88 5.64
CA GLU A 386 -22.50 9.45 4.29
C GLU A 386 -21.35 8.80 3.50
N ASN A 387 -20.10 9.04 3.88
CA ASN A 387 -18.90 8.55 3.20
C ASN A 387 -18.23 7.37 3.91
N ILE A 388 -18.61 7.04 5.15
CA ILE A 388 -17.96 6.01 5.97
C ILE A 388 -17.88 4.67 5.22
N GLU A 389 -19.00 4.19 4.67
CA GLU A 389 -19.03 2.89 3.98
C GLU A 389 -18.19 2.91 2.68
N GLY A 390 -18.13 4.06 2.00
CA GLY A 390 -17.31 4.23 0.80
C GLY A 390 -15.81 4.20 1.11
N VAL A 391 -15.39 4.94 2.15
CA VAL A 391 -14.00 4.92 2.62
C VAL A 391 -13.63 3.53 3.12
N ALA A 392 -14.50 2.87 3.89
CA ALA A 392 -14.28 1.51 4.36
C ALA A 392 -14.13 0.51 3.20
N SER A 393 -14.94 0.64 2.14
CA SER A 393 -14.80 -0.20 0.94
C SER A 393 -13.42 -0.05 0.29
N LEU A 394 -12.89 1.16 0.18
CA LEU A 394 -11.52 1.38 -0.33
C LEU A 394 -10.46 0.76 0.58
N LEU A 395 -10.60 0.93 1.90
CA LEU A 395 -9.72 0.29 2.87
C LEU A 395 -9.78 -1.24 2.80
N GLY A 396 -10.94 -1.81 2.51
CA GLY A 396 -11.11 -3.25 2.32
C GLY A 396 -10.37 -3.80 1.10
N GLN A 397 -10.29 -3.02 0.01
CA GLN A 397 -9.51 -3.39 -1.18
C GLN A 397 -7.99 -3.35 -0.93
N LEU A 398 -7.55 -2.37 -0.14
CA LEU A 398 -6.16 -2.22 0.27
C LEU A 398 -5.75 -3.29 1.29
N PHE A 399 -6.60 -3.56 2.28
CA PHE A 399 -6.31 -4.39 3.44
C PHE A 399 -7.37 -5.49 3.61
N PRO A 400 -7.10 -6.71 3.09
CA PRO A 400 -8.05 -7.83 3.20
C PRO A 400 -8.47 -8.17 4.64
N ARG A 401 -7.58 -7.94 5.61
CA ARG A 401 -7.89 -8.11 7.04
C ARG A 401 -8.86 -7.04 7.55
N PHE A 402 -8.71 -5.79 7.11
CA PHE A 402 -9.69 -4.74 7.40
C PHE A 402 -11.05 -5.14 6.82
N GLU A 403 -11.11 -5.60 5.56
CA GLU A 403 -12.36 -6.04 4.93
C GLU A 403 -13.06 -7.14 5.73
N HIS A 404 -12.30 -8.10 6.24
CA HIS A 404 -12.82 -9.15 7.11
C HIS A 404 -13.43 -8.59 8.41
N GLN A 405 -12.72 -7.67 9.07
CA GLN A 405 -13.16 -7.03 10.30
C GLN A 405 -14.36 -6.08 10.07
N TRP A 406 -14.43 -5.43 8.91
CA TRP A 406 -15.51 -4.53 8.53
C TRP A 406 -16.77 -5.28 8.10
N SER A 407 -16.67 -6.24 7.20
CA SER A 407 -17.80 -6.98 6.64
C SER A 407 -18.46 -7.98 7.60
N LYS A 408 -17.84 -8.21 8.76
CA LYS A 408 -18.28 -9.18 9.80
C LYS A 408 -18.43 -10.62 9.28
N ARG A 409 -17.72 -11.00 8.20
CA ARG A 409 -17.82 -12.33 7.59
C ARG A 409 -16.94 -13.34 8.32
N ASN A 410 -17.51 -14.50 8.67
CA ASN A 410 -16.77 -15.63 9.27
C ASN A 410 -15.99 -16.41 8.19
N TYR A 411 -14.89 -15.86 7.70
CA TYR A 411 -13.90 -16.64 6.92
C TYR A 411 -12.53 -16.59 7.59
N SER A 412 -11.72 -17.64 7.48
CA SER A 412 -10.35 -17.64 7.98
C SER A 412 -9.44 -16.88 7.01
N TYR A 413 -9.10 -15.63 7.34
CA TYR A 413 -8.02 -14.91 6.68
C TYR A 413 -6.67 -15.64 6.93
N ARG A 414 -6.14 -16.34 5.94
CA ARG A 414 -4.70 -16.68 5.92
C ARG A 414 -3.98 -15.51 5.29
N GLY A 415 -3.10 -14.86 6.04
CA GLY A 415 -2.29 -13.73 5.56
C GLY A 415 -1.32 -14.07 4.41
N ASP A 416 -1.27 -15.32 3.99
CA ASP A 416 -0.28 -15.85 3.04
C ASP A 416 -0.57 -15.55 1.56
N SER A 417 -1.69 -14.90 1.22
CA SER A 417 -2.10 -14.68 -0.18
C SER A 417 -2.05 -13.23 -0.65
N VAL A 418 -1.38 -12.32 0.09
CA VAL A 418 -1.19 -10.95 -0.38
C VAL A 418 0.02 -10.91 -1.30
N GLY A 419 -0.18 -10.50 -2.57
CA GLY A 419 0.90 -10.36 -3.53
C GLY A 419 2.02 -9.42 -3.03
N VAL A 420 3.24 -9.69 -3.49
CA VAL A 420 4.38 -8.78 -3.35
C VAL A 420 4.01 -7.42 -3.98
N THR A 421 4.62 -6.34 -3.50
CA THR A 421 4.30 -4.93 -3.84
C THR A 421 3.01 -4.35 -3.25
N ARG A 422 1.98 -5.14 -2.94
CA ARG A 422 0.69 -4.66 -2.36
C ARG A 422 0.88 -4.02 -0.97
N ILE A 423 0.04 -3.03 -0.62
CA ILE A 423 0.16 -2.28 0.64
C ILE A 423 -0.09 -3.14 1.89
N ALA A 424 -0.92 -4.18 1.77
CA ALA A 424 -1.17 -5.13 2.85
C ALA A 424 -0.01 -6.11 3.09
N HIS A 425 1.06 -6.06 2.29
CA HIS A 425 2.21 -6.91 2.49
C HIS A 425 3.15 -6.30 3.56
N GLN A 426 3.56 -7.11 4.55
CA GLN A 426 4.33 -6.67 5.72
C GLN A 426 5.63 -5.91 5.39
N HIS A 427 6.25 -6.25 4.27
CA HIS A 427 7.52 -5.66 3.80
C HIS A 427 7.35 -4.47 2.85
N TYR A 428 6.14 -4.19 2.35
CA TYR A 428 5.91 -3.11 1.38
C TYR A 428 5.08 -1.97 1.94
N PHE A 429 4.32 -2.19 3.03
CA PHE A 429 3.46 -1.18 3.67
C PHE A 429 4.16 0.18 3.81
N ASP A 430 5.39 0.21 4.33
CA ASP A 430 6.08 1.45 4.67
C ASP A 430 6.46 2.29 3.42
N ARG A 431 6.61 1.67 2.23
CA ARG A 431 6.90 2.38 0.97
C ARG A 431 5.80 3.36 0.58
N TYR A 432 4.54 3.00 0.83
CA TYR A 432 3.36 3.82 0.54
C TYR A 432 3.25 5.08 1.41
N PHE A 433 4.03 5.14 2.49
CA PHE A 433 4.05 6.28 3.42
C PHE A 433 5.39 7.04 3.40
N ALA A 434 6.48 6.38 2.98
CA ALA A 434 7.80 6.99 2.83
C ALA A 434 7.99 7.71 1.48
N PHE A 435 7.20 7.36 0.46
CA PHE A 435 7.35 7.85 -0.93
C PHE A 435 8.72 7.56 -1.57
N ALA A 436 9.39 6.55 -1.05
CA ALA A 436 10.65 5.99 -1.52
C ALA A 436 10.81 4.60 -0.89
N VAL A 437 11.76 3.82 -1.39
CA VAL A 437 12.20 2.60 -0.69
C VAL A 437 13.00 3.01 0.56
N PRO A 438 12.57 2.64 1.79
CA PRO A 438 13.31 2.97 3.01
C PRO A 438 14.72 2.36 3.01
N ALA A 439 15.66 2.97 3.74
CA ALA A 439 17.06 2.47 3.82
C ALA A 439 17.17 1.09 4.50
N GLU A 440 16.18 0.76 5.32
CA GLU A 440 16.01 -0.54 5.96
C GLU A 440 15.38 -1.61 5.07
N ASP A 441 14.92 -1.23 3.88
CA ASP A 441 14.37 -2.12 2.85
C ASP A 441 15.40 -2.33 1.72
N LEU A 442 15.04 -3.09 0.70
CA LEU A 442 15.84 -3.42 -0.46
C LEU A 442 15.00 -3.18 -1.73
N PRO A 443 15.44 -2.36 -2.69
CA PRO A 443 14.67 -2.13 -3.92
C PRO A 443 14.39 -3.41 -4.69
N ASP A 444 13.19 -3.52 -5.25
CA ASP A 444 12.74 -4.66 -6.04
C ASP A 444 13.52 -4.80 -7.34
N GLN A 445 13.94 -3.67 -7.93
CA GLN A 445 14.83 -3.67 -9.09
C GLN A 445 16.19 -4.29 -8.77
N VAL A 446 16.76 -4.04 -7.58
CA VAL A 446 18.02 -4.66 -7.14
C VAL A 446 17.85 -6.16 -6.96
N VAL A 447 16.73 -6.60 -6.36
CA VAL A 447 16.46 -8.05 -6.22
C VAL A 447 16.19 -8.70 -7.57
N HIS A 448 15.53 -8.02 -8.49
CA HIS A 448 15.29 -8.52 -9.84
C HIS A 448 16.60 -8.68 -10.61
N ALA A 449 17.47 -7.66 -10.62
CA ALA A 449 18.79 -7.74 -11.23
C ALA A 449 19.66 -8.84 -10.61
N ALA A 450 19.60 -9.02 -9.28
CA ALA A 450 20.27 -10.14 -8.62
C ALA A 450 19.70 -11.50 -9.03
N TYR A 451 18.39 -11.61 -9.20
CA TYR A 451 17.74 -12.81 -9.73
C TYR A 451 18.23 -13.11 -11.16
N GLU A 452 18.28 -12.10 -12.04
CA GLU A 452 18.84 -12.23 -13.40
C GLU A 452 20.30 -12.69 -13.38
N GLN A 453 21.12 -12.17 -12.46
CA GLN A 453 22.51 -12.63 -12.27
C GLN A 453 22.61 -14.07 -11.78
N ILE A 454 21.71 -14.50 -10.88
CA ILE A 454 21.62 -15.88 -10.41
C ILE A 454 21.31 -16.82 -11.58
N ILE A 455 20.33 -16.47 -12.43
CA ILE A 455 19.93 -17.33 -13.56
C ILE A 455 20.91 -17.26 -14.74
N ALA A 456 21.64 -16.15 -14.91
CA ALA A 456 22.72 -16.05 -15.89
C ALA A 456 23.97 -16.82 -15.45
N GLY A 457 24.17 -17.00 -14.14
CA GLY A 457 25.39 -17.57 -13.57
C GLY A 457 26.58 -16.59 -13.61
N ASP A 458 26.31 -15.29 -13.78
CA ASP A 458 27.32 -14.23 -13.86
C ASP A 458 27.14 -13.27 -12.66
N PRO A 459 27.95 -13.43 -11.59
CA PRO A 459 27.77 -12.64 -10.38
C PRO A 459 28.19 -11.17 -10.62
N GLY A 460 27.30 -10.25 -10.27
CA GLY A 460 27.52 -8.80 -10.33
C GLY A 460 27.30 -8.09 -8.99
N PRO A 461 27.26 -6.75 -8.98
CA PRO A 461 27.13 -5.98 -7.74
C PRO A 461 25.77 -6.17 -7.04
N GLU A 462 24.71 -6.50 -7.77
CA GLU A 462 23.36 -6.68 -7.23
C GLU A 462 23.24 -7.98 -6.43
N ILE A 463 23.77 -9.11 -6.93
CA ILE A 463 23.80 -10.37 -6.16
C ILE A 463 24.66 -10.22 -4.90
N GLU A 464 25.79 -9.50 -4.96
CA GLU A 464 26.62 -9.20 -3.79
C GLU A 464 25.84 -8.37 -2.75
N THR A 465 25.07 -7.39 -3.22
CA THR A 465 24.21 -6.56 -2.36
C THR A 465 23.14 -7.42 -1.69
N VAL A 466 22.45 -8.29 -2.43
CA VAL A 466 21.44 -9.21 -1.88
C VAL A 466 22.04 -10.17 -0.86
N GLU A 467 23.19 -10.77 -1.18
CA GLU A 467 23.90 -11.71 -0.31
C GLU A 467 24.40 -11.06 0.98
N ALA A 468 24.85 -9.80 0.93
CA ALA A 468 25.27 -9.04 2.10
C ALA A 468 24.12 -8.78 3.10
N GLN A 469 22.87 -8.79 2.63
CA GLN A 469 21.69 -8.59 3.47
C GLN A 469 21.21 -9.88 4.15
N LEU A 470 21.59 -11.08 3.67
CA LEU A 470 21.12 -12.36 4.20
C LEU A 470 21.30 -12.52 5.73
N PRO A 471 22.43 -12.13 6.36
CA PRO A 471 22.59 -12.31 7.81
C PRO A 471 21.59 -11.53 8.66
N ASN A 472 21.09 -10.39 8.16
CA ASN A 472 20.26 -9.46 8.92
C ASN A 472 18.80 -9.36 8.41
N ARG A 473 18.57 -9.66 7.13
CA ARG A 473 17.29 -9.43 6.43
C ARG A 473 16.88 -10.60 5.54
N ALA A 474 17.25 -11.83 5.91
CA ALA A 474 16.92 -13.03 5.14
C ALA A 474 15.43 -13.17 4.81
N ASP A 475 14.52 -12.85 5.74
CA ASP A 475 13.07 -12.98 5.48
C ASP A 475 12.61 -12.11 4.31
N LEU A 476 13.08 -10.85 4.25
CA LEU A 476 12.81 -9.91 3.16
C LEU A 476 13.36 -10.43 1.82
N VAL A 477 14.65 -10.79 1.81
CA VAL A 477 15.35 -11.28 0.61
C VAL A 477 14.68 -12.54 0.06
N LEU A 478 14.43 -13.52 0.93
CA LEU A 478 13.83 -14.79 0.53
C LEU A 478 12.40 -14.59 0.03
N THR A 479 11.60 -13.70 0.63
CA THR A 479 10.24 -13.40 0.17
C THR A 479 10.24 -12.82 -1.25
N LYS A 480 11.14 -11.88 -1.55
CA LYS A 480 11.22 -11.23 -2.86
C LYS A 480 11.81 -12.13 -3.96
N LEU A 481 12.76 -12.99 -3.61
CA LEU A 481 13.31 -13.99 -4.54
C LEU A 481 12.30 -15.09 -4.83
N GLU A 482 11.60 -15.57 -3.81
CA GLU A 482 10.58 -16.61 -3.96
C GLU A 482 9.47 -16.17 -4.92
N SER A 483 8.98 -14.93 -4.80
CA SER A 483 7.91 -14.42 -5.68
C SER A 483 8.28 -14.34 -7.15
N ARG A 484 9.58 -14.36 -7.47
CA ARG A 484 10.11 -14.33 -8.84
C ARG A 484 10.46 -15.72 -9.38
N THR A 485 10.51 -16.73 -8.52
CA THR A 485 10.94 -18.07 -8.88
C THR A 485 9.75 -18.89 -9.41
N VAL A 486 9.76 -19.22 -10.70
CA VAL A 486 8.79 -20.14 -11.32
C VAL A 486 9.24 -21.58 -11.09
N LEU A 487 8.41 -22.42 -10.49
CA LEU A 487 8.78 -23.80 -10.15
C LEU A 487 8.94 -24.69 -11.39
N GLY A 488 9.95 -25.57 -11.38
CA GLY A 488 10.16 -26.59 -12.42
C GLY A 488 10.85 -26.09 -13.69
N THR A 489 11.30 -24.83 -13.71
CA THR A 489 12.09 -24.24 -14.81
C THR A 489 13.59 -24.43 -14.56
N GLU A 490 14.40 -24.21 -15.60
CA GLU A 490 15.87 -24.16 -15.46
C GLU A 490 16.30 -23.08 -14.46
N ASP A 491 15.61 -21.94 -14.44
CA ASP A 491 15.86 -20.85 -13.49
C ASP A 491 15.72 -21.31 -12.04
N SER A 492 14.71 -22.13 -11.75
CA SER A 492 14.49 -22.66 -10.40
C SER A 492 15.62 -23.58 -9.93
N VAL A 493 16.30 -24.28 -10.85
CA VAL A 493 17.51 -25.06 -10.54
C VAL A 493 18.64 -24.12 -10.09
N LYS A 494 18.84 -23.01 -10.81
CA LYS A 494 19.90 -22.03 -10.50
C LYS A 494 19.62 -21.31 -9.18
N VAL A 495 18.35 -21.01 -8.90
CA VAL A 495 17.92 -20.48 -7.59
C VAL A 495 18.16 -21.50 -6.47
N ALA A 496 17.85 -22.79 -6.67
CA ALA A 496 18.11 -23.83 -5.68
C ALA A 496 19.61 -24.01 -5.39
N ARG A 497 20.44 -23.96 -6.44
CA ARG A 497 21.91 -23.95 -6.34
C ARG A 497 22.40 -22.77 -5.52
N TRP A 498 21.95 -21.55 -5.85
CA TRP A 498 22.30 -20.34 -5.11
C TRP A 498 21.88 -20.38 -3.64
N LEU A 499 20.65 -20.82 -3.36
CA LEU A 499 20.11 -20.91 -2.00
C LEU A 499 20.91 -21.92 -1.16
N THR A 500 21.25 -23.06 -1.76
CA THR A 500 22.07 -24.11 -1.13
C THR A 500 23.48 -23.62 -0.81
N LYS A 501 24.12 -22.90 -1.75
CA LYS A 501 25.43 -22.26 -1.54
C LYS A 501 25.40 -21.23 -0.41
N ASN A 502 24.31 -20.48 -0.27
CA ASN A 502 24.18 -19.37 0.68
C ASN A 502 23.47 -19.71 2.00
N PHE A 503 22.93 -20.93 2.18
CA PHE A 503 22.17 -21.33 3.37
C PHE A 503 22.90 -21.06 4.70
N HIS A 504 24.23 -21.29 4.72
CA HIS A 504 25.08 -21.05 5.89
C HIS A 504 25.14 -19.58 6.35
N ARG A 505 24.79 -18.61 5.49
CA ARG A 505 24.77 -17.17 5.81
C ARG A 505 23.48 -16.74 6.51
N LEU A 506 22.47 -17.59 6.52
CA LEU A 506 21.19 -17.32 7.19
C LEU A 506 21.36 -17.39 8.71
N PRO A 507 20.80 -16.43 9.47
CA PRO A 507 20.94 -16.38 10.91
C PRO A 507 20.34 -17.64 11.56
N GLU A 508 21.07 -18.25 12.49
CA GLU A 508 20.54 -19.35 13.30
C GLU A 508 19.69 -18.77 14.42
N ASN A 509 18.37 -18.69 14.24
CA ASN A 509 17.47 -18.24 15.29
C ASN A 509 16.47 -19.36 15.60
N ARG A 510 16.58 -19.99 16.78
CA ARG A 510 15.66 -21.07 17.24
C ARG A 510 14.27 -20.51 17.64
N ALA A 511 13.87 -19.38 17.08
CA ALA A 511 12.56 -18.79 17.23
C ALA A 511 11.55 -19.48 16.30
N ILE A 512 10.25 -19.30 16.58
CA ILE A 512 9.16 -19.89 15.78
C ILE A 512 9.14 -19.30 14.36
N ALA A 513 9.57 -18.04 14.18
CA ALA A 513 9.74 -17.37 12.90
C ALA A 513 11.23 -17.33 12.50
N ASP A 514 11.76 -18.48 12.06
CA ASP A 514 13.17 -18.67 11.69
C ASP A 514 13.37 -18.53 10.17
N SER A 515 14.29 -17.67 9.75
CA SER A 515 14.65 -17.49 8.33
C SER A 515 15.19 -18.77 7.68
N ARG A 516 15.87 -19.64 8.45
CA ARG A 516 16.30 -20.96 7.96
C ARG A 516 15.11 -21.88 7.68
N GLN A 517 14.03 -21.79 8.45
CA GLN A 517 12.80 -22.55 8.17
C GLN A 517 12.09 -22.05 6.90
N ARG A 518 12.04 -20.74 6.67
CA ARG A 518 11.54 -20.20 5.39
C ARG A 518 12.37 -20.71 4.22
N ALA A 519 13.71 -20.64 4.31
CA ALA A 519 14.61 -21.14 3.28
C ALA A 519 14.44 -22.65 3.02
N ARG A 520 14.13 -23.45 4.06
CA ARG A 520 13.76 -24.86 3.94
C ARG A 520 12.47 -25.05 3.17
N TRP A 521 11.40 -24.31 3.49
CA TRP A 521 10.14 -24.44 2.76
C TRP A 521 10.21 -23.92 1.32
N PHE A 522 10.92 -22.82 1.09
CA PHE A 522 11.17 -22.30 -0.25
C PHE A 522 12.00 -23.29 -1.07
N GLY A 523 13.20 -23.65 -0.59
CA GLY A 523 14.06 -24.59 -1.28
C GLY A 523 13.42 -25.97 -1.44
N GLY A 524 12.65 -26.45 -0.45
CA GLY A 524 11.95 -27.73 -0.52
C GLY A 524 10.95 -27.77 -1.67
N ARG A 525 10.12 -26.73 -1.84
CA ARG A 525 9.19 -26.63 -2.98
C ARG A 525 9.91 -26.61 -4.33
N VAL A 526 11.01 -25.86 -4.42
CA VAL A 526 11.82 -25.80 -5.63
C VAL A 526 12.44 -27.17 -5.92
N TYR A 527 13.15 -27.75 -4.95
CA TYR A 527 13.88 -29.01 -5.07
C TYR A 527 12.96 -30.19 -5.40
N SER A 528 11.76 -30.25 -4.82
CA SER A 528 10.78 -31.30 -5.12
C SER A 528 10.25 -31.25 -6.56
N ALA A 529 10.29 -30.09 -7.22
CA ALA A 529 9.92 -29.96 -8.63
C ALA A 529 11.05 -30.37 -9.59
N LEU A 530 12.27 -30.62 -9.09
CA LEU A 530 13.44 -30.95 -9.91
C LEU A 530 13.52 -32.44 -10.25
N ASN A 531 14.04 -32.74 -11.44
CA ASN A 531 14.36 -34.10 -11.85
C ASN A 531 15.69 -34.60 -11.24
N PRO A 532 15.98 -35.91 -11.26
CA PRO A 532 17.20 -36.48 -10.66
C PRO A 532 18.53 -35.87 -11.13
N VAL A 533 18.63 -35.44 -12.40
CA VAL A 533 19.85 -34.81 -12.95
C VAL A 533 20.02 -33.39 -12.39
N GLN A 534 18.93 -32.64 -12.28
CA GLN A 534 18.95 -31.30 -11.71
C GLN A 534 19.24 -31.32 -10.19
N ARG A 535 18.76 -32.34 -9.48
CA ARG A 535 19.03 -32.50 -8.04
C ARG A 535 20.51 -32.70 -7.74
N ILE A 536 21.23 -33.44 -8.57
CA ILE A 536 22.67 -33.63 -8.37
C ILE A 536 23.45 -32.32 -8.58
N GLU A 537 23.04 -31.47 -9.52
CA GLU A 537 23.63 -30.13 -9.69
C GLU A 537 23.45 -29.24 -8.44
N VAL A 538 22.29 -29.34 -7.77
CA VAL A 538 22.04 -28.61 -6.50
C VAL A 538 22.94 -29.14 -5.38
N PHE A 539 23.13 -30.47 -5.31
CA PHE A 539 24.03 -31.09 -4.36
C PHE A 539 25.49 -30.64 -4.55
N GLU A 540 25.97 -30.56 -5.79
CA GLU A 540 27.36 -30.20 -6.11
C GLU A 540 27.74 -28.77 -5.69
N GLU A 541 26.78 -27.85 -5.60
CA GLU A 541 27.00 -26.48 -5.12
C GLU A 541 27.00 -26.34 -3.59
N ALA A 542 26.60 -27.40 -2.88
CA ALA A 542 26.45 -27.35 -1.44
C ALA A 542 27.79 -27.31 -0.71
N LYS A 543 27.90 -26.40 0.26
CA LYS A 543 28.94 -26.52 1.28
C LYS A 543 28.59 -27.68 2.20
N LEU A 544 29.34 -28.78 2.13
CA LEU A 544 29.18 -30.01 2.94
C LEU A 544 29.55 -29.84 4.43
N THR A 545 29.23 -28.67 4.99
CA THR A 545 29.19 -28.39 6.43
C THR A 545 27.96 -29.05 7.06
N LEU A 546 27.93 -29.13 8.39
CA LEU A 546 26.78 -29.69 9.13
C LEU A 546 25.46 -28.98 8.76
N ASP A 547 25.47 -27.65 8.61
CA ASP A 547 24.31 -26.86 8.20
C ASP A 547 23.86 -27.19 6.77
N GLY A 548 24.81 -27.31 5.84
CA GLY A 548 24.51 -27.67 4.45
C GLY A 548 23.95 -29.08 4.32
N LEU A 549 24.53 -30.05 5.03
CA LEU A 549 24.01 -31.43 5.07
C LEU A 549 22.62 -31.51 5.71
N SER A 550 22.39 -30.75 6.79
CA SER A 550 21.06 -30.63 7.42
C SER A 550 20.04 -30.03 6.45
N TYR A 551 20.42 -29.02 5.67
CA TYR A 551 19.57 -28.41 4.66
C TYR A 551 19.24 -29.39 3.53
N LEU A 552 20.25 -30.03 2.93
CA LEU A 552 20.06 -31.04 1.88
C LEU A 552 19.21 -32.23 2.35
N THR A 553 19.39 -32.67 3.59
CA THR A 553 18.54 -33.70 4.22
C THR A 553 17.07 -33.29 4.22
N PHE A 554 16.78 -32.02 4.55
CA PHE A 554 15.42 -31.50 4.51
C PHE A 554 14.87 -31.48 3.08
N LEU A 555 15.67 -31.01 2.10
CA LEU A 555 15.27 -30.98 0.69
C LEU A 555 14.95 -32.37 0.15
N SER A 556 15.84 -33.34 0.40
CA SER A 556 15.65 -34.75 0.06
C SER A 556 14.37 -35.32 0.68
N HIS A 557 14.11 -35.03 1.96
CA HIS A 557 12.89 -35.47 2.63
C HIS A 557 11.62 -34.83 2.02
N ALA A 558 11.65 -33.53 1.70
CA ALA A 558 10.53 -32.84 1.08
C ALA A 558 10.21 -33.41 -0.32
N ALA A 559 11.23 -33.76 -1.10
CA ALA A 559 11.07 -34.39 -2.40
C ALA A 559 10.46 -35.80 -2.30
N ALA A 560 10.94 -36.62 -1.36
CA ALA A 560 10.39 -37.95 -1.11
C ALA A 560 8.93 -37.89 -0.66
N ALA A 561 8.60 -36.96 0.25
CA ALA A 561 7.23 -36.78 0.74
C ALA A 561 6.24 -36.37 -0.37
N GLN A 562 6.67 -35.55 -1.34
CA GLN A 562 5.83 -35.16 -2.49
C GLN A 562 5.64 -36.30 -3.49
N ALA A 563 6.61 -37.19 -3.65
CA ALA A 563 6.53 -38.33 -4.56
C ALA A 563 5.50 -39.40 -4.13
N GLY A 564 4.89 -39.25 -2.93
CA GLY A 564 3.97 -40.24 -2.39
C GLY A 564 4.66 -41.52 -1.93
N ASP A 565 5.99 -41.53 -1.89
CA ASP A 565 6.75 -42.57 -1.21
C ASP A 565 6.33 -42.53 0.26
N GLN A 566 5.52 -43.50 0.66
CA GLN A 566 5.28 -43.73 2.08
C GLN A 566 6.65 -43.84 2.75
N LEU A 567 6.79 -43.20 3.91
CA LEU A 567 7.94 -43.28 4.82
C LEU A 567 8.29 -44.72 5.29
N ALA A 568 7.87 -45.75 4.56
CA ALA A 568 7.80 -47.15 4.93
C ALA A 568 8.50 -48.05 3.90
N ALA A 569 9.80 -47.87 3.75
CA ALA A 569 10.82 -48.92 3.61
C ALA A 569 12.20 -48.23 3.46
N PRO A 570 13.29 -48.77 4.03
CA PRO A 570 14.63 -48.29 3.69
C PRO A 570 14.83 -48.51 2.19
N ALA A 571 15.09 -47.44 1.44
CA ALA A 571 15.33 -47.54 0.02
C ALA A 571 16.57 -48.43 -0.22
N ASP A 572 16.50 -49.32 -1.20
CA ASP A 572 17.71 -49.93 -1.75
C ASP A 572 18.62 -48.78 -2.22
N PRO A 573 19.88 -48.67 -1.78
CA PRO A 573 20.79 -47.61 -2.21
C PRO A 573 20.93 -47.51 -3.73
N VAL A 574 20.67 -48.60 -4.46
CA VAL A 574 20.69 -48.64 -5.93
C VAL A 574 19.46 -47.95 -6.56
N ALA A 575 18.34 -47.89 -5.84
CA ALA A 575 17.09 -47.25 -6.28
C ALA A 575 17.02 -45.74 -5.96
N LEU A 576 17.97 -45.23 -5.16
CA LEU A 576 18.07 -43.80 -4.85
C LEU A 576 18.50 -42.97 -6.06
N ASP A 577 18.00 -41.73 -6.11
CA ASP A 577 18.52 -40.76 -7.07
C ASP A 577 20.02 -40.44 -6.79
N PRO A 578 20.78 -39.98 -7.81
CA PRO A 578 22.22 -39.72 -7.64
C PRO A 578 22.55 -38.72 -6.51
N ALA A 579 21.69 -37.72 -6.27
CA ALA A 579 21.91 -36.71 -5.25
C ALA A 579 21.76 -37.30 -3.85
N ASP A 580 20.73 -38.12 -3.63
CA ASP A 580 20.49 -38.81 -2.36
C ASP A 580 21.61 -39.81 -2.03
N ARG A 581 22.19 -40.48 -3.03
CA ARG A 581 23.39 -41.32 -2.85
C ARG A 581 24.61 -40.51 -2.42
N ALA A 582 24.87 -39.39 -3.09
CA ALA A 582 25.99 -38.51 -2.76
C ALA A 582 25.82 -37.87 -1.36
N LEU A 583 24.58 -37.52 -1.01
CA LEU A 583 24.21 -37.05 0.32
C LEU A 583 24.43 -38.11 1.40
N ALA A 584 23.99 -39.35 1.18
CA ALA A 584 24.22 -40.45 2.11
C ALA A 584 25.71 -40.70 2.37
N ALA A 585 26.53 -40.69 1.31
CA ALA A 585 27.98 -40.82 1.44
C ALA A 585 28.60 -39.69 2.28
N SER A 586 28.24 -38.43 1.97
CA SER A 586 28.76 -37.25 2.68
C SER A 586 28.33 -37.20 4.14
N ILE A 587 27.09 -37.62 4.43
CA ILE A 587 26.60 -37.80 5.80
C ILE A 587 27.43 -38.86 6.52
N GLY A 588 27.71 -39.98 5.85
CA GLY A 588 28.57 -41.05 6.37
C GLY A 588 29.92 -40.50 6.81
N ASP A 589 30.63 -39.80 5.93
CA ASP A 589 31.93 -39.19 6.23
C ASP A 589 31.88 -38.27 7.46
N HIS A 590 30.83 -37.46 7.57
CA HIS A 590 30.64 -36.56 8.70
C HIS A 590 30.36 -37.31 10.02
N LEU A 591 29.57 -38.37 9.98
CA LEU A 591 29.29 -39.21 11.16
C LEU A 591 30.54 -39.98 11.59
N TYR A 592 31.29 -40.58 10.64
CA TYR A 592 32.54 -41.30 10.93
C TYR A 592 33.61 -40.40 11.55
N ALA A 593 33.65 -39.11 11.24
CA ALA A 593 34.56 -38.17 11.90
C ALA A 593 34.31 -38.05 13.42
N SER A 594 33.09 -38.33 13.88
CA SER A 594 32.68 -38.30 15.29
C SER A 594 32.62 -39.68 15.96
N ILE A 595 32.98 -40.76 15.25
CA ILE A 595 32.77 -42.14 15.75
C ILE A 595 33.56 -42.46 17.02
N GLY A 596 34.69 -41.78 17.24
CA GLY A 596 35.50 -41.93 18.45
C GLY A 596 34.87 -41.31 19.69
N GLU A 597 33.81 -40.51 19.55
CA GLU A 597 32.99 -40.04 20.67
C GLU A 597 31.92 -41.09 20.99
N GLY A 598 31.61 -41.30 22.28
CA GLY A 598 30.52 -42.20 22.66
C GLY A 598 29.17 -41.70 22.14
N PRO A 599 28.14 -42.57 21.96
CA PRO A 599 26.88 -42.18 21.32
C PRO A 599 26.23 -40.95 21.97
N LEU A 600 26.19 -40.87 23.30
CA LEU A 600 25.63 -39.73 24.05
C LEU A 600 26.57 -38.51 24.16
N GLN A 601 27.76 -38.55 23.55
CA GLN A 601 28.74 -37.45 23.52
C GLN A 601 28.71 -36.70 22.18
N ILE A 602 28.40 -37.40 21.08
CA ILE A 602 28.17 -36.79 19.76
C ILE A 602 27.16 -35.65 19.87
N LYS A 603 27.39 -34.51 19.24
CA LYS A 603 26.44 -33.38 19.31
C LYS A 603 25.09 -33.77 18.71
N ASP A 604 23.99 -33.27 19.28
CA ASP A 604 22.63 -33.56 18.79
C ASP A 604 22.47 -33.15 17.32
N GLU A 605 23.10 -32.05 16.92
CA GLU A 605 23.12 -31.57 15.54
C GLU A 605 23.82 -32.57 14.60
N THR A 606 24.95 -33.15 14.99
CA THR A 606 25.66 -34.19 14.22
C THR A 606 24.87 -35.49 14.19
N TRP A 607 24.34 -35.94 15.34
CA TRP A 607 23.53 -37.15 15.42
C TRP A 607 22.23 -37.03 14.61
N SER A 608 21.73 -35.82 14.35
CA SER A 608 20.55 -35.64 13.49
C SER A 608 20.77 -36.18 12.07
N LEU A 609 22.01 -36.17 11.56
CA LEU A 609 22.36 -36.76 10.27
C LEU A 609 22.28 -38.29 10.28
N PHE A 610 22.42 -38.94 11.44
CA PHE A 610 22.25 -40.40 11.54
C PHE A 610 20.83 -40.83 11.18
N TRP A 611 19.82 -40.04 11.57
CA TRP A 611 18.43 -40.30 11.17
C TRP A 611 18.23 -40.18 9.65
N ALA A 612 18.91 -39.22 9.03
CA ALA A 612 18.93 -39.08 7.57
C ALA A 612 19.62 -40.28 6.91
N LEU A 613 20.76 -40.73 7.43
CA LEU A 613 21.48 -41.89 6.93
C LEU A 613 20.63 -43.17 7.06
N MET A 614 19.92 -43.36 8.17
CA MET A 614 19.02 -44.51 8.33
C MET A 614 17.91 -44.56 7.27
N ARG A 615 17.42 -43.40 6.83
CA ARG A 615 16.41 -43.30 5.77
C ARG A 615 17.01 -43.55 4.38
N LEU A 616 18.16 -42.94 4.10
CA LEU A 616 18.80 -42.98 2.80
C LEU A 616 19.53 -44.31 2.57
N ASP A 617 20.42 -44.71 3.49
CA ASP A 617 21.24 -45.91 3.39
C ASP A 617 21.33 -46.63 4.74
N LEU A 618 20.33 -47.47 5.02
CA LEU A 618 20.27 -48.27 6.24
C LEU A 618 21.48 -49.21 6.40
N ALA A 619 22.05 -49.69 5.29
CA ALA A 619 23.21 -50.58 5.34
C ALA A 619 24.44 -49.84 5.86
N SER A 620 24.68 -48.61 5.41
CA SER A 620 25.75 -47.76 5.93
C SER A 620 25.48 -47.30 7.36
N ALA A 621 24.23 -47.00 7.73
CA ALA A 621 23.87 -46.71 9.12
C ALA A 621 24.17 -47.89 10.06
N ARG A 622 23.85 -49.12 9.64
CA ARG A 622 24.22 -50.36 10.36
C ARG A 622 25.72 -50.48 10.53
N LYS A 623 26.48 -50.30 9.44
CA LYS A 623 27.96 -50.38 9.47
C LYS A 623 28.56 -49.36 10.44
N PHE A 624 28.05 -48.13 10.45
CA PHE A 624 28.50 -47.08 11.37
C PHE A 624 28.26 -47.48 12.83
N VAL A 625 27.05 -47.97 13.15
CA VAL A 625 26.70 -48.44 14.49
C VAL A 625 27.60 -49.60 14.95
N TRP A 626 27.74 -50.64 14.13
CA TRP A 626 28.54 -51.82 14.50
C TRP A 626 30.02 -51.51 14.61
N LYS A 627 30.55 -50.62 13.76
CA LYS A 627 31.93 -50.13 13.91
C LYS A 627 32.12 -49.38 15.23
N GLY A 628 31.15 -48.56 15.63
CA GLY A 628 31.19 -47.90 16.94
C GLY A 628 31.19 -48.89 18.12
N LEU A 629 30.34 -49.93 18.04
CA LEU A 629 30.22 -50.97 19.07
C LEU A 629 31.45 -51.88 19.16
N ASP A 630 32.05 -52.25 18.02
CA ASP A 630 33.11 -53.26 17.98
C ASP A 630 34.53 -52.66 18.01
N GLU A 631 34.72 -51.43 17.49
CA GLU A 631 36.06 -50.81 17.35
C GLU A 631 36.26 -49.55 18.21
N HIS A 632 35.20 -48.96 18.77
CA HIS A 632 35.27 -47.69 19.50
C HIS A 632 34.60 -47.73 20.89
N ASP A 633 34.48 -48.93 21.49
CA ASP A 633 33.99 -49.15 22.86
C ASP A 633 32.63 -48.48 23.16
N TRP A 634 31.74 -48.35 22.17
CA TRP A 634 30.41 -47.81 22.41
C TRP A 634 29.61 -48.71 23.36
N GLU A 635 29.14 -48.13 24.46
CA GLU A 635 28.15 -48.80 25.30
C GLU A 635 26.83 -48.95 24.53
N ILE A 636 26.38 -50.19 24.34
CA ILE A 636 25.14 -50.44 23.57
C ILE A 636 23.89 -49.80 24.20
N ILE A 637 23.92 -49.56 25.53
CA ILE A 637 22.86 -48.83 26.23
C ILE A 637 22.86 -47.33 25.91
N ASP A 638 24.03 -46.74 25.58
CA ASP A 638 24.14 -45.35 25.14
C ASP A 638 23.59 -45.16 23.74
N LEU A 639 23.83 -46.14 22.87
CA LEU A 639 23.19 -46.22 21.57
C LEU A 639 21.66 -46.33 21.74
N ALA A 640 21.17 -47.24 22.57
CA ALA A 640 19.72 -47.35 22.81
C ALA A 640 19.12 -46.06 23.40
N ALA A 641 19.84 -45.38 24.29
CA ALA A 641 19.43 -44.10 24.85
C ALA A 641 19.28 -42.99 23.77
N ARG A 642 19.98 -43.08 22.63
CA ARG A 642 19.79 -42.15 21.50
C ARG A 642 18.44 -42.27 20.82
N PHE A 643 17.82 -43.44 20.87
CA PHE A 643 16.48 -43.71 20.33
C PHE A 643 15.36 -43.33 21.32
N VAL A 644 15.71 -42.80 22.48
CA VAL A 644 14.75 -42.15 23.37
C VAL A 644 14.63 -40.69 22.99
N SER A 645 13.43 -40.30 22.56
CA SER A 645 13.11 -38.94 22.13
C SER A 645 13.23 -37.93 23.29
N VAL A 646 13.46 -36.66 22.94
CA VAL A 646 13.57 -35.57 23.91
C VAL A 646 12.60 -34.46 23.52
N SER A 647 11.66 -34.16 24.41
CA SER A 647 10.66 -33.12 24.20
C SER A 647 11.06 -31.82 24.91
N ILE A 648 10.89 -30.68 24.23
CA ILE A 648 11.09 -29.35 24.80
C ILE A 648 9.73 -28.70 24.99
N TYR A 649 9.33 -28.49 26.24
CA TYR A 649 8.08 -27.79 26.56
C TYR A 649 8.32 -26.29 26.66
N TYR A 650 7.49 -25.50 25.97
CA TYR A 650 7.49 -24.04 26.05
C TYR A 650 6.59 -23.58 27.22
N GLY A 651 7.12 -22.77 28.16
CA GLY A 651 6.39 -22.33 29.37
C GLY A 651 7.31 -21.89 30.52
N LYS A 652 6.83 -21.95 31.78
CA LYS A 652 7.53 -21.46 33.00
C LYS A 652 8.94 -22.03 33.24
N SER A 653 9.33 -23.10 32.56
CA SER A 653 10.75 -23.46 32.39
C SER A 653 10.94 -24.18 31.06
N LYS A 654 11.97 -23.81 30.29
CA LYS A 654 12.43 -24.63 29.15
C LYS A 654 13.14 -25.88 29.70
N SER A 655 12.40 -26.86 30.18
CA SER A 655 12.96 -28.14 30.62
C SER A 655 12.90 -29.16 29.48
N ARG A 656 14.04 -29.75 29.11
CA ARG A 656 14.11 -30.92 28.23
C ARG A 656 13.63 -32.14 29.02
N ARG A 657 12.66 -32.88 28.48
CA ARG A 657 12.10 -34.09 29.11
C ARG A 657 12.30 -35.32 28.23
N VAL A 658 12.43 -36.47 28.87
CA VAL A 658 12.51 -37.76 28.17
C VAL A 658 11.14 -38.10 27.59
N GLY A 659 11.11 -38.54 26.33
CA GLY A 659 9.91 -38.96 25.61
C GLY A 659 9.87 -40.47 25.39
N GLU A 660 9.23 -40.88 24.30
CA GLU A 660 9.09 -42.29 23.91
C GLU A 660 10.40 -42.89 23.40
N PHE A 661 10.54 -44.21 23.58
CA PHE A 661 11.65 -45.00 23.08
C PHE A 661 11.27 -45.67 21.76
N ASP A 662 11.94 -45.28 20.68
CA ASP A 662 11.73 -45.82 19.34
C ASP A 662 12.50 -47.13 19.15
N LEU A 663 11.94 -48.20 19.72
CA LEU A 663 12.51 -49.54 19.60
C LEU A 663 12.45 -50.09 18.17
N GLU A 664 11.46 -49.68 17.39
CA GLU A 664 11.30 -50.12 16.01
C GLU A 664 12.49 -49.66 15.16
N SER A 665 12.82 -48.38 15.22
CA SER A 665 13.98 -47.84 14.49
C SER A 665 15.29 -48.41 15.02
N LEU A 666 15.42 -48.64 16.34
CA LEU A 666 16.63 -49.27 16.89
C LEU A 666 16.80 -50.70 16.35
N GLY A 667 15.70 -51.46 16.26
CA GLY A 667 15.68 -52.80 15.67
C GLY A 667 16.08 -52.85 14.20
N LYS A 668 16.01 -51.72 13.48
CA LYS A 668 16.49 -51.62 12.09
C LYS A 668 18.01 -51.61 12.03
N VAL A 669 18.73 -51.16 13.05
CA VAL A 669 20.20 -51.05 13.04
C VAL A 669 20.92 -52.07 13.94
N VAL A 670 20.24 -52.59 14.97
CA VAL A 670 20.77 -53.60 15.89
C VAL A 670 19.75 -54.72 16.08
N ASP A 671 20.22 -55.96 16.08
CA ASP A 671 19.41 -57.13 16.40
C ASP A 671 18.90 -57.07 17.86
N LEU A 672 17.58 -57.10 18.06
CA LEU A 672 16.95 -56.91 19.37
C LEU A 672 17.30 -58.00 20.40
N PRO A 673 17.36 -59.30 20.04
CA PRO A 673 17.95 -60.33 20.90
C PRO A 673 19.40 -60.01 21.36
N ILE A 674 20.28 -59.61 20.43
CA ILE A 674 21.67 -59.25 20.78
C ILE A 674 21.70 -58.01 21.70
N LEU A 675 20.84 -57.03 21.43
CA LEU A 675 20.68 -55.83 22.25
C LEU A 675 20.27 -56.19 23.69
N ALA A 676 19.24 -57.02 23.88
CA ALA A 676 18.77 -57.42 25.21
C ALA A 676 19.87 -58.18 25.98
N ALA A 677 20.60 -59.07 25.31
CA ALA A 677 21.68 -59.85 25.91
C ALA A 677 22.88 -58.97 26.33
N ARG A 678 23.32 -58.03 25.46
CA ARG A 678 24.45 -57.14 25.76
C ARG A 678 24.12 -56.06 26.80
N VAL A 679 22.86 -55.61 26.89
CA VAL A 679 22.41 -54.68 27.95
C VAL A 679 22.25 -55.41 29.30
N GLY A 680 21.95 -56.71 29.29
CA GLY A 680 21.75 -57.50 30.51
C GLY A 680 20.45 -57.13 31.24
N VAL A 681 19.35 -57.00 30.49
CA VAL A 681 18.03 -56.68 31.07
C VAL A 681 17.43 -57.88 31.82
N SER A 682 16.71 -57.61 32.92
CA SER A 682 15.92 -58.61 33.64
C SER A 682 14.41 -58.35 33.50
N PRO A 683 13.53 -59.33 33.77
CA PRO A 683 12.09 -59.09 33.82
C PRO A 683 11.66 -58.00 34.81
N GLU A 684 12.45 -57.78 35.87
CA GLU A 684 12.20 -56.72 36.86
C GLU A 684 12.38 -55.32 36.26
N ASP A 685 13.33 -55.15 35.34
CA ASP A 685 13.58 -53.90 34.62
C ASP A 685 12.35 -53.42 33.82
N ALA A 686 11.49 -54.34 33.36
CA ALA A 686 10.27 -54.02 32.62
C ALA A 686 9.19 -53.35 33.49
N THR A 687 9.24 -53.62 34.81
CA THR A 687 8.27 -53.16 35.81
C THR A 687 8.68 -51.85 36.49
N VAL A 688 9.88 -51.33 36.20
CA VAL A 688 10.38 -50.06 36.74
C VAL A 688 9.39 -48.93 36.41
N ARG A 689 8.92 -48.24 37.45
CA ARG A 689 7.98 -47.12 37.32
C ARG A 689 8.75 -45.87 36.89
N LEU A 690 8.42 -45.34 35.71
CA LEU A 690 8.93 -44.04 35.26
C LEU A 690 8.03 -42.92 35.79
N GLU A 691 8.65 -41.84 36.26
CA GLU A 691 7.93 -40.61 36.60
C GLU A 691 7.41 -39.92 35.32
N HIS A 692 6.29 -39.19 35.44
CA HIS A 692 5.61 -38.57 34.29
C HIS A 692 6.38 -37.37 33.69
N GLU A 693 7.47 -36.92 34.32
CA GLU A 693 8.21 -35.71 33.95
C GLU A 693 9.75 -35.85 34.10
N LEU A 694 10.32 -36.96 33.65
CA LEU A 694 11.77 -37.19 33.77
C LEU A 694 12.59 -36.14 32.99
N PRO A 695 13.53 -35.43 33.64
CA PRO A 695 14.49 -34.57 32.93
C PRO A 695 15.30 -35.37 31.92
N ALA A 696 15.64 -34.78 30.78
CA ALA A 696 16.39 -35.44 29.70
C ALA A 696 17.90 -35.57 29.98
N THR A 697 18.27 -36.15 31.14
CA THR A 697 19.65 -36.52 31.47
C THR A 697 20.06 -37.80 30.74
N LYS A 698 21.37 -38.07 30.66
CA LYS A 698 21.91 -39.29 30.03
C LYS A 698 21.39 -40.54 30.75
N GLU A 699 21.39 -40.48 32.08
CA GLU A 699 20.93 -41.54 32.98
C GLU A 699 19.45 -41.84 32.78
N ASN A 700 18.61 -40.81 32.69
CA ASN A 700 17.17 -41.02 32.49
C ASN A 700 16.86 -41.59 31.10
N ARG A 701 17.60 -41.18 30.06
CA ARG A 701 17.46 -41.80 28.73
C ARG A 701 17.89 -43.27 28.73
N ARG A 702 18.99 -43.61 29.39
CA ARG A 702 19.41 -45.02 29.59
C ARG A 702 18.34 -45.82 30.34
N LEU A 703 17.75 -45.24 31.39
CA LEU A 703 16.69 -45.89 32.17
C LEU A 703 15.47 -46.23 31.30
N VAL A 704 14.99 -45.26 30.50
CA VAL A 704 13.85 -45.47 29.61
C VAL A 704 14.16 -46.50 28.52
N ALA A 705 15.35 -46.42 27.91
CA ALA A 705 15.80 -47.41 26.93
C ALA A 705 15.86 -48.83 27.54
N ARG A 706 16.48 -48.98 28.72
CA ARG A 706 16.59 -50.25 29.43
C ARG A 706 15.23 -50.87 29.74
N ARG A 707 14.29 -50.06 30.25
CA ARG A 707 12.92 -50.49 30.51
C ARG A 707 12.21 -50.95 29.23
N GLY A 708 12.33 -50.19 28.14
CA GLY A 708 11.72 -50.53 26.86
C GLY A 708 12.27 -51.82 26.25
N ILE A 709 13.59 -52.03 26.33
CA ILE A 709 14.24 -53.29 25.92
C ILE A 709 13.75 -54.46 26.78
N ALA A 710 13.66 -54.27 28.10
CA ALA A 710 13.16 -55.30 29.03
C ALA A 710 11.69 -55.67 28.74
N GLN A 711 10.83 -54.69 28.44
CA GLN A 711 9.44 -54.93 28.05
C GLN A 711 9.33 -55.74 26.77
N TRP A 712 10.14 -55.41 25.76
CA TRP A 712 10.20 -56.21 24.54
C TRP A 712 10.68 -57.63 24.80
N PHE A 713 11.73 -57.80 25.62
CA PHE A 713 12.28 -59.09 26.00
C PHE A 713 11.26 -59.96 26.75
N VAL A 714 10.47 -59.41 27.67
CA VAL A 714 9.39 -60.14 28.33
C VAL A 714 8.30 -60.56 27.34
N ASN A 715 7.93 -59.68 26.41
CA ASN A 715 6.87 -59.93 25.44
C ASN A 715 7.26 -60.94 24.34
N HIS A 716 8.55 -61.07 24.01
CA HIS A 716 9.03 -61.91 22.88
C HIS A 716 9.97 -63.06 23.30
N GLY A 717 10.61 -62.97 24.46
CA GLY A 717 11.56 -63.95 25.00
C GLY A 717 10.94 -65.07 25.82
N MET A 718 9.64 -65.01 26.15
CA MET A 718 8.91 -66.12 26.80
C MET A 718 8.34 -67.16 25.81
N ALA A 719 8.62 -67.03 24.50
CA ALA A 719 8.15 -67.96 23.48
C ALA A 719 9.19 -69.03 23.04
N SER A 720 10.39 -69.06 23.62
CA SER A 720 11.39 -70.08 23.30
C SER A 720 11.93 -70.76 24.56
N ASP A 721 11.21 -71.76 25.05
CA ASP A 721 11.85 -72.90 25.70
C ASP A 721 12.60 -73.70 24.62
N SER A 722 13.82 -73.26 24.28
CA SER A 722 14.85 -74.14 23.76
C SER A 722 16.22 -73.65 24.22
N GLU A 723 16.92 -74.52 24.93
CA GLU A 723 18.22 -74.32 25.55
C GLU A 723 19.34 -73.89 24.58
N PRO A 724 20.44 -73.32 25.11
CA PRO A 724 21.50 -72.70 24.34
C PRO A 724 22.55 -73.72 23.89
N THR A 725 22.79 -73.85 22.59
CA THR A 725 24.00 -74.55 22.11
C THR A 725 24.62 -73.92 20.88
N LYS A 726 25.86 -73.44 21.08
CA LYS A 726 27.02 -73.53 20.17
C LYS A 726 26.72 -73.47 18.66
N ASN A 727 26.95 -72.31 18.06
CA ASN A 727 27.78 -72.17 16.85
C ASN A 727 27.95 -70.69 16.51
N LEU A 728 28.98 -70.08 17.09
CA LEU A 728 29.51 -68.78 16.70
C LEU A 728 30.91 -69.01 16.14
N THR A 729 31.00 -69.46 14.89
CA THR A 729 32.16 -69.28 14.00
C THR A 729 31.81 -69.82 12.60
N ALA A 730 31.52 -68.90 11.68
CA ALA A 730 31.38 -68.99 10.22
C ALA A 730 30.16 -68.10 9.88
N GLU A 731 30.27 -66.97 9.20
CA GLU A 731 30.90 -66.79 7.90
C GLU A 731 31.58 -65.42 7.80
N ARG A 732 32.86 -65.44 7.45
CA ARG A 732 33.53 -64.34 6.74
C ARG A 732 33.21 -64.51 5.26
N GLY A 733 32.64 -63.49 4.62
CA GLY A 733 32.48 -63.42 3.17
C GLY A 733 32.99 -62.10 2.63
N VAL A 734 34.25 -62.07 2.19
CA VAL A 734 34.82 -61.06 1.29
C VAL A 734 34.67 -61.60 -0.14
N PRO A 735 34.33 -60.77 -1.16
CA PRO A 735 33.92 -61.25 -2.48
C PRO A 735 35.11 -61.58 -3.38
N GLY A 736 35.02 -62.69 -4.11
CA GLY A 736 35.97 -63.11 -5.14
C GLY A 736 35.31 -63.20 -6.51
N SER A 737 35.74 -62.31 -7.41
CA SER A 737 35.94 -62.45 -8.87
C SER A 737 35.27 -63.63 -9.60
N ALA A 738 34.50 -63.30 -10.64
CA ALA A 738 34.20 -64.21 -11.75
C ALA A 738 34.68 -63.57 -13.08
N GLU A 739 35.79 -64.09 -13.61
CA GLU A 739 36.06 -64.14 -15.05
C GLU A 739 35.60 -65.52 -15.56
N ASN A 740 34.57 -65.53 -16.38
CA ASN A 740 34.51 -66.16 -17.71
C ASN A 740 33.13 -65.96 -18.34
#